data_AF-A0A2E7VIL3-F1
#
_entry.id   AF-A0A2E7VIL3-F1
#
_cell.length_a   1.000
_cell.length_b   1.000
_cell.length_c   1.000
_cell.angle_alpha   90.00
_cell.angle_beta   90.00
_cell.angle_gamma   90.00
#
_symmetry.space_group_name_H-M   'P 1'
#
loop_
_entity.id
_entity.type
_entity.pdbx_description
1 polymer ?
#
loop_
_entity_poly.entity_id
_entity_poly.type
_entity_poly.pdbx_seq_one_letter_code
_entity_poly.pdbx_strand_id
1 'polypeptide(L)'
;MASVAKVWIDEDCITCDACQDICPEVFEVTDESSYILAAVRTDGAFDRNVGGAPLVGTLGAELGDIIIEAAEACPVEVIKYELVTDGAAEAVAEAAPVEVEAAAPAAAAAVAPAAGVSDALNAVFAGDRSINILFGSQTGNAAGLAEKTAKLASNYGLEPNIVDMDGFDPARLATMKRVMIITSTWGEGEMPDNADGMWNAINANGPALGNVHFSVCAIGDTAYDEFCKAGHDWNNKLAALGGIEAYPIQECDVDFEPPWKIWVEQALPMLACVDESGTLQVELLEEMMAYGAGDDDDVVEGDFAPGIIEKADLTITLEVFRYCPQAGESGWDTLTCAVPGHATVQDLLITMQRDLDGSLAFRRGGAAGTPTTGVRVNGRIVLADCAQIGDLTQDGGRVRIEPLPGHPVVRDLVVDTARYEGHRSRAEPWMRTDPREGEHLPSGQAMGTMDSAAATALHQAGDVVSFQLIQAMSDTLPHDQHYEGPGVHFQQWLRVLDPRTSEKQRRSIMTSLQEKDGVWSEADHASLMRYGEDGRLAARALNEARGALLNQSRYGGKSGRLVKWYGRSVKWSGNVNETTLYRQVLGPLGLVSNVFSGVSARMALAFTRNGGPPIRGLQALLVPPAGLGRIPKMFNSRVENYHEVVSLFNEIDQRF
;
A
#
# COMPACT_ATOMS: atom_id res chain seq x y z
N MET A 1 -42.89 0.36 -13.66
CA MET A 1 -41.89 -0.13 -12.68
C MET A 1 -41.53 -1.54 -13.10
N ALA A 2 -40.24 -1.80 -13.34
CA ALA A 2 -39.78 -3.17 -13.54
C ALA A 2 -39.76 -3.84 -12.15
N SER A 3 -40.40 -5.00 -12.01
CA SER A 3 -40.36 -5.76 -10.76
C SER A 3 -39.45 -6.97 -10.93
N VAL A 4 -38.64 -7.26 -9.91
CA VAL A 4 -37.78 -8.45 -9.89
C VAL A 4 -38.65 -9.68 -9.60
N ALA A 5 -38.78 -10.59 -10.56
CA ALA A 5 -39.57 -11.80 -10.39
C ALA A 5 -38.80 -12.92 -9.70
N LYS A 6 -37.49 -13.03 -9.94
CA LYS A 6 -36.61 -14.07 -9.40
C LYS A 6 -35.24 -13.49 -9.12
N VAL A 7 -34.57 -14.07 -8.13
CA VAL A 7 -33.17 -13.81 -7.77
C VAL A 7 -32.50 -15.15 -7.48
N TRP A 8 -31.29 -15.36 -7.97
CA TRP A 8 -30.46 -16.54 -7.67
C TRP A 8 -28.97 -16.22 -7.65
N ILE A 9 -28.18 -17.12 -7.07
CA ILE A 9 -26.74 -16.95 -6.86
C ILE A 9 -25.99 -18.09 -7.57
N ASP A 10 -25.07 -17.75 -8.47
CA ASP A 10 -24.23 -18.70 -9.23
C ASP A 10 -23.09 -19.32 -8.38
N GLU A 11 -22.38 -20.33 -8.92
CA GLU A 11 -21.49 -21.22 -8.14
C GLU A 11 -20.22 -20.57 -7.59
N ASP A 12 -19.83 -19.41 -8.10
CA ASP A 12 -18.58 -18.71 -7.77
C ASP A 12 -18.74 -17.60 -6.72
N CYS A 13 -19.70 -17.74 -5.80
CA CYS A 13 -19.94 -16.75 -4.75
C CYS A 13 -18.78 -16.65 -3.75
N ILE A 14 -18.23 -15.46 -3.57
CA ILE A 14 -17.29 -15.15 -2.48
C ILE A 14 -18.07 -14.50 -1.32
N THR A 15 -17.85 -14.97 -0.10
CA THR A 15 -18.51 -14.46 1.12
C THR A 15 -17.92 -13.11 1.50
N CYS A 16 -18.49 -12.03 0.94
CA CYS A 16 -18.02 -10.65 1.08
C CYS A 16 -19.02 -9.72 1.78
N ASP A 17 -20.13 -10.26 2.29
CA ASP A 17 -21.21 -9.59 3.04
C ASP A 17 -21.97 -8.45 2.32
N ALA A 18 -21.47 -7.95 1.18
CA ALA A 18 -22.06 -6.84 0.43
C ALA A 18 -23.56 -6.98 0.12
N CYS A 19 -24.01 -8.17 -0.29
CA CYS A 19 -25.42 -8.39 -0.61
C CYS A 19 -26.33 -8.41 0.64
N GLN A 20 -25.82 -8.88 1.78
CA GLN A 20 -26.56 -8.87 3.03
C GLN A 20 -26.56 -7.48 3.68
N ASP A 21 -25.50 -6.69 3.52
CA ASP A 21 -25.46 -5.32 4.03
C ASP A 21 -26.46 -4.41 3.30
N ILE A 22 -26.64 -4.62 2.00
CA ILE A 22 -27.56 -3.83 1.15
C ILE A 22 -29.00 -4.33 1.25
N CYS A 23 -29.22 -5.66 1.23
CA CYS A 23 -30.55 -6.25 1.27
C CYS A 23 -30.63 -7.42 2.27
N PRO A 24 -30.55 -7.15 3.58
CA PRO A 24 -30.61 -8.18 4.62
C PRO A 24 -31.96 -8.92 4.66
N GLU A 25 -33.02 -8.33 4.09
CA GLU A 25 -34.33 -8.95 3.98
C GLU A 25 -34.37 -10.10 2.96
N VAL A 26 -33.40 -10.17 2.05
CA VAL A 26 -33.35 -11.17 0.96
C VAL A 26 -32.15 -12.10 1.12
N PHE A 27 -30.98 -11.57 1.51
CA PHE A 27 -29.73 -12.33 1.56
C PHE A 27 -29.22 -12.58 2.97
N GLU A 28 -28.72 -13.79 3.20
CA GLU A 28 -28.02 -14.18 4.42
C GLU A 28 -26.70 -14.86 4.02
N VAL A 29 -25.57 -14.34 4.51
CA VAL A 29 -24.23 -14.88 4.27
C VAL A 29 -23.87 -15.87 5.37
N THR A 30 -23.33 -17.02 4.94
CA THR A 30 -22.80 -18.06 5.82
C THR A 30 -21.31 -18.24 5.55
N ASP A 31 -20.62 -19.03 6.37
CA ASP A 31 -19.19 -19.35 6.20
C ASP A 31 -18.86 -20.00 4.82
N GLU A 32 -19.85 -20.57 4.13
CA GLU A 32 -19.65 -21.30 2.86
C GLU A 32 -20.10 -20.55 1.60
N SER A 33 -21.16 -19.73 1.67
CA SER A 33 -21.72 -18.96 0.55
C SER A 33 -22.79 -17.97 1.04
N SER A 34 -23.22 -17.05 0.18
CA SER A 34 -24.47 -16.30 0.34
C SER A 34 -25.68 -17.16 -0.04
N TYR A 35 -26.77 -17.03 0.72
CA TYR A 35 -28.03 -17.75 0.60
C TYR A 35 -29.21 -16.78 0.49
N ILE A 36 -30.32 -17.23 -0.12
CA ILE A 36 -31.55 -16.45 -0.20
C ILE A 36 -32.52 -16.95 0.87
N LEU A 37 -33.09 -16.01 1.63
CA LEU A 37 -33.97 -16.32 2.75
C LEU A 37 -35.20 -17.13 2.30
N ALA A 38 -35.56 -18.15 3.08
CA ALA A 38 -36.73 -18.99 2.79
C ALA A 38 -38.04 -18.18 2.75
N ALA A 39 -38.13 -17.10 3.54
CA ALA A 39 -39.33 -16.28 3.64
C ALA A 39 -39.65 -15.47 2.37
N VAL A 40 -38.62 -15.19 1.54
CA VAL A 40 -38.80 -14.38 0.33
C VAL A 40 -39.13 -15.22 -0.90
N ARG A 41 -39.07 -16.56 -0.81
CA ARG A 41 -39.32 -17.47 -1.94
C ARG A 41 -40.61 -18.25 -1.82
N THR A 42 -41.24 -18.49 -2.96
CA THR A 42 -42.50 -19.26 -3.05
C THR A 42 -42.36 -20.74 -2.67
N ASP A 43 -41.17 -21.32 -2.77
CA ASP A 43 -40.87 -22.70 -2.39
C ASP A 43 -40.38 -22.86 -0.94
N GLY A 44 -40.10 -21.75 -0.24
CA GLY A 44 -39.71 -21.76 1.16
C GLY A 44 -38.34 -22.38 1.44
N ALA A 45 -37.46 -22.49 0.44
CA ALA A 45 -36.13 -23.09 0.59
C ALA A 45 -35.06 -22.04 0.92
N PHE A 46 -34.17 -22.38 1.85
CA PHE A 46 -32.98 -21.60 2.19
C PHE A 46 -31.77 -22.19 1.45
N ASP A 47 -31.58 -21.73 0.21
CA ASP A 47 -30.49 -22.11 -0.67
C ASP A 47 -30.19 -20.96 -1.65
N ARG A 48 -29.24 -21.16 -2.57
CA ARG A 48 -28.84 -20.17 -3.58
C ARG A 48 -29.88 -19.90 -4.70
N ASN A 49 -31.03 -20.57 -4.64
CA ASN A 49 -32.12 -20.49 -5.62
C ASN A 49 -31.71 -20.81 -7.06
N VAL A 50 -30.75 -21.72 -7.27
CA VAL A 50 -30.30 -22.15 -8.62
C VAL A 50 -31.47 -22.69 -9.46
N GLY A 51 -32.55 -23.13 -8.82
CA GLY A 51 -33.80 -23.56 -9.48
C GLY A 51 -34.71 -22.42 -9.97
N GLY A 52 -34.41 -21.16 -9.66
CA GLY A 52 -35.16 -19.99 -10.13
C GLY A 52 -36.59 -19.90 -9.60
N ALA A 53 -36.81 -20.20 -8.32
CA ALA A 53 -38.11 -20.03 -7.69
C ALA A 53 -38.46 -18.52 -7.58
N PRO A 54 -39.71 -18.12 -7.87
CA PRO A 54 -40.11 -16.71 -7.83
C PRO A 54 -40.25 -16.18 -6.40
N LEU A 55 -40.08 -14.86 -6.27
CA LEU A 55 -40.29 -14.13 -5.02
C LEU A 55 -41.76 -14.14 -4.61
N VAL A 56 -42.03 -14.08 -3.30
CA VAL A 56 -43.40 -14.13 -2.75
C VAL A 56 -44.10 -12.78 -2.89
N GLY A 57 -45.33 -12.80 -3.38
CA GLY A 57 -46.24 -11.65 -3.31
C GLY A 57 -45.72 -10.42 -4.07
N THR A 58 -45.69 -9.27 -3.41
CA THR A 58 -45.27 -7.97 -3.96
C THR A 58 -43.81 -7.62 -3.66
N LEU A 59 -43.05 -8.51 -3.00
CA LEU A 59 -41.67 -8.25 -2.57
C LEU A 59 -40.75 -7.85 -3.73
N GLY A 60 -40.93 -8.46 -4.91
CA GLY A 60 -40.17 -8.12 -6.11
C GLY A 60 -40.41 -6.71 -6.66
N ALA A 61 -41.54 -6.09 -6.30
CA ALA A 61 -41.85 -4.71 -6.65
C ALA A 61 -41.47 -3.73 -5.52
N GLU A 62 -41.47 -4.17 -4.26
CA GLU A 62 -41.11 -3.35 -3.09
C GLU A 62 -39.60 -3.25 -2.89
N LEU A 63 -38.88 -4.36 -3.09
CA LEU A 63 -37.43 -4.47 -2.90
C LEU A 63 -36.67 -4.58 -4.22
N GLY A 64 -37.34 -4.40 -5.37
CA GLY A 64 -36.75 -4.60 -6.69
C GLY A 64 -35.48 -3.78 -6.91
N ASP A 65 -35.52 -2.49 -6.58
CA ASP A 65 -34.38 -1.58 -6.76
C ASP A 65 -33.21 -1.95 -5.83
N ILE A 66 -33.50 -2.30 -4.58
CA ILE A 66 -32.50 -2.69 -3.57
C ILE A 66 -31.85 -4.04 -3.92
N ILE A 67 -32.61 -4.97 -4.50
CA ILE A 67 -32.09 -6.25 -4.99
C ILE A 67 -31.14 -6.05 -6.17
N ILE A 68 -31.45 -5.10 -7.07
CA ILE A 68 -30.59 -4.75 -8.20
C ILE A 68 -29.30 -4.10 -7.69
N GLU A 69 -29.41 -3.17 -6.75
CA GLU A 69 -28.25 -2.54 -6.08
C GLU A 69 -27.35 -3.58 -5.39
N ALA A 70 -27.95 -4.54 -4.67
CA ALA A 70 -27.21 -5.64 -4.05
C ALA A 70 -26.52 -6.56 -5.07
N ALA A 71 -27.10 -6.72 -6.26
CA ALA A 71 -26.51 -7.49 -7.34
C ALA A 71 -25.34 -6.75 -8.02
N GLU A 72 -25.45 -5.44 -8.21
CA GLU A 72 -24.40 -4.58 -8.77
C GLU A 72 -23.21 -4.38 -7.82
N ALA A 73 -23.48 -4.36 -6.51
CA ALA A 73 -22.44 -4.32 -5.49
C ALA A 73 -21.66 -5.64 -5.32
N CYS A 74 -22.09 -6.73 -5.99
CA CYS A 74 -21.42 -8.02 -5.92
C CYS A 74 -20.08 -7.99 -6.69
N PRO A 75 -18.92 -8.16 -6.04
CA PRO A 75 -17.59 -8.00 -6.67
C PRO A 75 -17.26 -9.06 -7.73
N VAL A 76 -18.03 -10.15 -7.79
CA VAL A 76 -17.88 -11.25 -8.74
C VAL A 76 -19.11 -11.42 -9.64
N GLU A 77 -20.09 -10.51 -9.56
CA GLU A 77 -21.30 -10.48 -10.40
C GLU A 77 -22.12 -11.80 -10.42
N VAL A 78 -22.11 -12.58 -9.34
CA VAL A 78 -22.79 -13.89 -9.29
C VAL A 78 -24.27 -13.83 -8.90
N ILE A 79 -24.76 -12.68 -8.43
CA ILE A 79 -26.16 -12.47 -8.08
C ILE A 79 -26.91 -12.11 -9.35
N LYS A 80 -27.84 -12.97 -9.77
CA LYS A 80 -28.63 -12.81 -10.99
C LYS A 80 -30.10 -12.61 -10.64
N TYR A 81 -30.79 -11.88 -11.50
CA TYR A 81 -32.21 -11.60 -11.33
C TYR A 81 -32.96 -11.58 -12.68
N GLU A 82 -34.27 -11.82 -12.63
CA GLU A 82 -35.15 -11.75 -13.80
C GLU A 82 -36.18 -10.64 -13.59
N LEU A 83 -36.20 -9.64 -14.48
CA LEU A 83 -37.19 -8.57 -14.47
C LEU A 83 -38.43 -8.97 -15.25
N VAL A 84 -39.61 -8.67 -14.73
CA VAL A 84 -40.87 -8.78 -15.47
C VAL A 84 -41.42 -7.38 -15.71
N THR A 85 -41.61 -7.07 -16.98
CA THR A 85 -42.35 -5.89 -17.45
C THR A 85 -43.71 -6.36 -17.95
N ASP A 86 -44.80 -5.87 -17.36
CA ASP A 86 -46.14 -6.10 -17.90
C ASP A 86 -46.20 -5.58 -19.36
N GLY A 87 -46.43 -6.50 -20.30
CA GLY A 87 -46.15 -6.29 -21.71
C GLY A 87 -47.06 -5.31 -22.44
N ALA A 88 -46.45 -4.41 -23.21
CA ALA A 88 -46.94 -3.92 -24.49
C ALA A 88 -45.74 -3.49 -25.36
N ALA A 89 -45.86 -3.71 -26.67
CA ALA A 89 -44.79 -3.73 -27.65
C ALA A 89 -44.18 -2.36 -28.04
N GLU A 90 -42.93 -2.44 -28.50
CA GLU A 90 -42.18 -1.59 -29.45
C GLU A 90 -41.58 -0.24 -29.05
N ALA A 91 -40.38 -0.06 -29.64
CA ALA A 91 -39.59 1.14 -29.93
C ALA A 91 -38.61 1.66 -28.86
N VAL A 92 -37.34 1.54 -29.23
CA VAL A 92 -36.17 2.20 -28.63
C VAL A 92 -36.32 3.72 -28.78
N ALA A 93 -36.29 4.46 -27.68
CA ALA A 93 -36.10 5.91 -27.66
C ALA A 93 -35.52 6.37 -26.31
N GLU A 94 -34.35 7.00 -26.40
CA GLU A 94 -33.82 8.13 -25.60
C GLU A 94 -34.41 8.37 -24.20
N ALA A 95 -33.58 8.15 -23.18
CA ALA A 95 -33.83 8.61 -21.81
C ALA A 95 -33.45 10.10 -21.68
N ALA A 96 -34.43 10.92 -21.32
CA ALA A 96 -34.24 12.29 -20.87
C ALA A 96 -33.82 12.31 -19.37
N PRO A 97 -33.04 13.30 -18.91
CA PRO A 97 -32.60 13.39 -17.52
C PRO A 97 -33.74 13.86 -16.60
N VAL A 98 -33.72 13.35 -15.37
CA VAL A 98 -34.62 13.72 -14.27
C VAL A 98 -34.09 14.98 -13.60
N GLU A 99 -34.97 15.99 -13.42
CA GLU A 99 -34.70 17.22 -12.68
C GLU A 99 -34.43 16.93 -11.19
N VAL A 100 -33.35 17.50 -10.64
CA VAL A 100 -33.08 17.53 -9.19
C VAL A 100 -33.38 18.93 -8.68
N GLU A 101 -34.31 19.00 -7.72
CA GLU A 101 -34.80 20.22 -7.08
C GLU A 101 -33.75 20.85 -6.16
N ALA A 102 -33.54 22.15 -6.28
CA ALA A 102 -32.53 22.93 -5.57
C ALA A 102 -32.81 23.06 -4.06
N ALA A 103 -31.82 22.72 -3.22
CA ALA A 103 -31.80 23.06 -1.81
C ALA A 103 -31.32 24.51 -1.59
N ALA A 104 -32.05 25.26 -0.76
CA ALA A 104 -31.79 26.66 -0.41
C ALA A 104 -30.53 26.83 0.48
N PRO A 105 -29.88 28.02 0.49
CA PRO A 105 -28.53 28.20 1.02
C PRO A 105 -28.49 28.24 2.56
N ALA A 106 -27.55 27.49 3.13
CA ALA A 106 -27.17 27.60 4.53
C ALA A 106 -26.28 28.83 4.76
N ALA A 107 -26.49 29.50 5.90
CA ALA A 107 -25.80 30.73 6.26
C ALA A 107 -24.30 30.53 6.51
N ALA A 108 -23.49 31.46 6.00
CA ALA A 108 -22.03 31.49 6.08
C ALA A 108 -21.51 31.41 7.53
N ALA A 109 -20.65 30.42 7.79
CA ALA A 109 -19.80 30.36 8.97
C ALA A 109 -18.45 31.02 8.64
N ALA A 110 -17.98 31.92 9.50
CA ALA A 110 -16.69 32.59 9.33
C ALA A 110 -15.53 31.59 9.53
N VAL A 111 -14.65 31.51 8.53
CA VAL A 111 -13.40 30.75 8.57
C VAL A 111 -12.49 31.33 9.66
N ALA A 112 -11.96 30.47 10.53
CA ALA A 112 -11.03 30.89 11.59
C ALA A 112 -9.68 31.36 10.99
N PRO A 113 -8.99 32.34 11.60
CA PRO A 113 -7.73 32.85 11.07
C PRO A 113 -6.65 31.75 11.05
N ALA A 114 -5.98 31.61 9.91
CA ALA A 114 -4.89 30.66 9.72
C ALA A 114 -3.67 31.08 10.56
N ALA A 115 -3.17 30.18 11.40
CA ALA A 115 -2.01 30.44 12.25
C ALA A 115 -0.73 30.55 11.41
N GLY A 116 0.02 31.65 11.58
CA GLY A 116 1.34 31.85 10.92
C GLY A 116 1.34 32.81 9.74
N VAL A 117 0.21 33.43 9.41
CA VAL A 117 0.03 34.33 8.27
C VAL A 117 -0.06 35.80 8.74
N SER A 118 0.41 36.76 7.94
CA SER A 118 0.37 38.19 8.25
C SER A 118 -1.07 38.70 8.47
N ASP A 119 -1.23 39.76 9.28
CA ASP A 119 -2.54 40.38 9.51
C ASP A 119 -3.19 40.88 8.19
N ALA A 120 -2.36 41.24 7.20
CA ALA A 120 -2.81 41.70 5.89
C ALA A 120 -3.39 40.55 5.04
N LEU A 121 -2.76 39.38 5.05
CA LEU A 121 -3.27 38.21 4.33
C LEU A 121 -4.47 37.57 5.07
N ASN A 122 -4.49 37.62 6.40
CA ASN A 122 -5.70 37.27 7.18
C ASN A 122 -6.91 38.15 6.82
N ALA A 123 -6.71 39.42 6.49
CA ALA A 123 -7.79 40.29 6.01
C ALA A 123 -8.33 39.87 4.63
N VAL A 124 -7.52 39.25 3.77
CA VAL A 124 -7.98 38.71 2.47
C VAL A 124 -8.86 37.47 2.63
N PHE A 125 -8.66 36.69 3.70
CA PHE A 125 -9.54 35.58 4.06
C PHE A 125 -10.87 36.03 4.67
N ALA A 126 -10.96 37.28 5.14
CA ALA A 126 -12.21 37.84 5.65
C ALA A 126 -13.11 38.30 4.48
N GLY A 127 -14.10 37.48 4.11
CA GLY A 127 -15.12 37.85 3.13
C GLY A 127 -15.55 36.67 2.26
N ASP A 128 -16.21 36.99 1.14
CA ASP A 128 -16.58 36.01 0.12
C ASP A 128 -15.32 35.37 -0.50
N ARG A 129 -15.20 34.04 -0.39
CA ARG A 129 -14.10 33.21 -0.92
C ARG A 129 -14.54 32.32 -2.09
N SER A 130 -15.75 32.48 -2.61
CA SER A 130 -16.25 31.69 -3.73
C SER A 130 -15.41 31.87 -5.01
N ILE A 131 -15.08 30.78 -5.69
CA ILE A 131 -14.49 30.77 -7.03
C ILE A 131 -15.31 29.85 -7.92
N ASN A 132 -15.62 30.29 -9.14
CA ASN A 132 -16.40 29.49 -10.09
C ASN A 132 -15.48 28.98 -11.20
N ILE A 133 -15.42 27.67 -11.37
CA ILE A 133 -14.60 27.01 -12.39
C ILE A 133 -15.55 26.43 -13.43
N LEU A 134 -15.66 27.11 -14.57
CA LEU A 134 -16.53 26.73 -15.67
C LEU A 134 -15.76 25.86 -16.65
N PHE A 135 -16.37 24.79 -17.13
CA PHE A 135 -15.73 23.92 -18.12
C PHE A 135 -16.53 23.73 -19.40
N GLY A 136 -15.82 23.75 -20.54
CA GLY A 136 -16.33 23.32 -21.83
C GLY A 136 -15.60 22.06 -22.27
N SER A 137 -16.28 20.92 -22.35
CA SER A 137 -15.68 19.61 -22.56
C SER A 137 -16.60 18.71 -23.38
N GLN A 138 -16.04 17.95 -24.31
CA GLN A 138 -16.79 16.93 -25.04
C GLN A 138 -16.47 15.51 -24.60
N THR A 139 -15.18 15.20 -24.39
CA THR A 139 -14.70 13.86 -23.98
C THR A 139 -14.34 13.75 -22.50
N GLY A 140 -14.59 14.79 -21.71
CA GLY A 140 -14.32 14.81 -20.26
C GLY A 140 -12.96 15.37 -19.84
N ASN A 141 -12.03 15.64 -20.76
CA ASN A 141 -10.68 16.11 -20.40
C ASN A 141 -10.68 17.46 -19.65
N ALA A 142 -11.41 18.46 -20.17
CA ALA A 142 -11.50 19.77 -19.52
C ALA A 142 -12.28 19.72 -18.20
N ALA A 143 -13.29 18.85 -18.10
CA ALA A 143 -14.02 18.59 -16.86
C ALA A 143 -13.10 18.00 -15.77
N GLY A 144 -12.27 17.00 -16.12
CA GLY A 144 -11.29 16.42 -15.20
C GLY A 144 -10.24 17.42 -14.73
N LEU A 145 -9.80 18.34 -15.59
CA LEU A 145 -8.92 19.44 -15.16
C LEU A 145 -9.63 20.45 -14.26
N ALA A 146 -10.93 20.70 -14.45
CA ALA A 146 -11.72 21.56 -13.58
C ALA A 146 -11.87 20.97 -12.17
N GLU A 147 -12.11 19.67 -12.06
CA GLU A 147 -12.11 18.96 -10.77
C GLU A 147 -10.76 19.03 -10.08
N LYS A 148 -9.66 18.76 -10.79
CA LYS A 148 -8.30 18.90 -10.23
C LYS A 148 -8.02 20.34 -9.78
N THR A 149 -8.46 21.33 -10.55
CA THR A 149 -8.30 22.76 -10.23
C THR A 149 -9.11 23.15 -8.98
N ALA A 150 -10.33 22.62 -8.82
CA ALA A 150 -11.15 22.85 -7.65
C ALA A 150 -10.46 22.34 -6.38
N LYS A 151 -9.87 21.14 -6.42
CA LYS A 151 -9.12 20.58 -5.29
C LYS A 151 -7.96 21.48 -4.86
N LEU A 152 -7.17 21.95 -5.83
CA LEU A 152 -6.05 22.86 -5.57
C LEU A 152 -6.50 24.24 -5.06
N ALA A 153 -7.70 24.70 -5.41
CA ALA A 153 -8.22 25.99 -4.95
C ALA A 153 -8.43 26.02 -3.43
N SER A 154 -8.84 24.91 -2.83
CA SER A 154 -9.04 24.78 -1.38
C SER A 154 -7.76 25.09 -0.58
N ASN A 155 -6.59 24.74 -1.11
CA ASN A 155 -5.29 25.02 -0.49
C ASN A 155 -5.03 26.53 -0.33
N TYR A 156 -5.70 27.37 -1.11
CA TYR A 156 -5.62 28.83 -1.03
C TYR A 156 -6.80 29.46 -0.29
N GLY A 157 -7.54 28.67 0.49
CA GLY A 157 -8.72 29.12 1.23
C GLY A 157 -9.82 29.66 0.33
N LEU A 158 -9.95 29.14 -0.89
CA LEU A 158 -11.03 29.43 -1.82
C LEU A 158 -12.14 28.37 -1.67
N GLU A 159 -13.37 28.75 -1.97
CA GLU A 159 -14.55 27.87 -1.99
C GLU A 159 -14.93 27.58 -3.46
N PRO A 160 -14.44 26.48 -4.06
CA PRO A 160 -14.65 26.20 -5.46
C PRO A 160 -16.06 25.71 -5.75
N ASN A 161 -16.65 26.25 -6.83
CA ASN A 161 -17.88 25.77 -7.44
C ASN A 161 -17.55 25.35 -8.87
N ILE A 162 -17.65 24.05 -9.15
CA ILE A 162 -17.52 23.52 -10.51
C ILE A 162 -18.84 23.74 -11.23
N VAL A 163 -18.79 24.33 -12.42
CA VAL A 163 -19.96 24.72 -13.19
C VAL A 163 -19.84 24.14 -14.60
N ASP A 164 -20.77 23.27 -14.95
CA ASP A 164 -20.98 22.92 -16.36
C ASP A 164 -21.50 24.16 -17.10
N MET A 165 -20.93 24.47 -18.25
CA MET A 165 -21.39 25.59 -19.08
C MET A 165 -22.78 25.35 -19.66
N ASP A 166 -23.24 24.08 -19.74
CA ASP A 166 -24.58 23.78 -20.22
C ASP A 166 -25.64 24.21 -19.19
N GLY A 167 -26.67 24.90 -19.66
CA GLY A 167 -27.74 25.45 -18.80
C GLY A 167 -27.32 26.56 -17.82
N PHE A 168 -26.06 27.03 -17.82
CA PHE A 168 -25.63 28.11 -16.94
C PHE A 168 -26.11 29.49 -17.45
N ASP A 169 -26.77 30.27 -16.57
CA ASP A 169 -27.23 31.62 -16.89
C ASP A 169 -26.05 32.63 -16.89
N PRO A 170 -25.67 33.20 -18.06
CA PRO A 170 -24.54 34.12 -18.13
C PRO A 170 -24.70 35.39 -17.30
N ALA A 171 -25.93 35.81 -17.00
CA ALA A 171 -26.17 37.00 -16.18
C ALA A 171 -25.56 36.86 -14.77
N ARG A 172 -25.40 35.63 -14.28
CA ARG A 172 -24.76 35.33 -12.99
C ARG A 172 -23.27 35.65 -12.96
N LEU A 173 -22.58 35.70 -14.10
CA LEU A 173 -21.14 36.03 -14.15
C LEU A 173 -20.85 37.39 -13.51
N ALA A 174 -21.74 38.38 -13.67
CA ALA A 174 -21.56 39.72 -13.08
C ALA A 174 -21.65 39.74 -11.54
N THR A 175 -22.17 38.67 -10.93
CA THR A 175 -22.23 38.53 -9.46
C THR A 175 -21.01 37.84 -8.88
N MET A 176 -20.17 37.24 -9.73
CA MET A 176 -18.98 36.49 -9.32
C MET A 176 -17.77 37.42 -9.23
N LYS A 177 -16.85 37.14 -8.30
CA LYS A 177 -15.59 37.90 -8.19
C LYS A 177 -14.42 37.17 -8.83
N ARG A 178 -14.45 35.83 -8.82
CA ARG A 178 -13.37 34.95 -9.29
C ARG A 178 -13.94 33.88 -10.22
N VAL A 179 -13.46 33.85 -11.45
CA VAL A 179 -13.94 32.95 -12.50
C VAL A 179 -12.75 32.29 -13.20
N MET A 180 -12.76 30.97 -13.35
CA MET A 180 -11.81 30.25 -14.20
C MET A 180 -12.58 29.55 -15.31
N ILE A 181 -12.04 29.57 -16.51
CA ILE A 181 -12.59 28.81 -17.65
C ILE A 181 -11.57 27.78 -18.08
N ILE A 182 -11.99 26.51 -18.18
CA ILE A 182 -11.19 25.43 -18.74
C ILE A 182 -11.97 24.85 -19.91
N THR A 183 -11.49 25.04 -21.14
CA THR A 183 -12.27 24.68 -22.32
C THR A 183 -11.42 23.99 -23.38
N SER A 184 -11.94 22.91 -23.95
CA SER A 184 -11.38 22.29 -25.15
C SER A 184 -11.87 23.00 -26.41
N THR A 185 -11.06 22.99 -27.46
CA THR A 185 -11.50 23.40 -28.81
C THR A 185 -11.96 22.17 -29.58
N TRP A 186 -13.09 22.25 -30.28
CA TRP A 186 -13.63 21.13 -31.06
C TRP A 186 -13.65 21.40 -32.57
N GLY A 187 -13.44 20.34 -33.36
CA GLY A 187 -13.46 20.41 -34.83
C GLY A 187 -12.47 21.45 -35.38
N GLU A 188 -12.96 22.31 -36.26
CA GLU A 188 -12.21 23.42 -36.86
C GLU A 188 -12.38 24.69 -36.01
N GLY A 189 -12.05 24.62 -34.71
CA GLY A 189 -12.03 25.81 -33.84
C GLY A 189 -13.34 26.19 -33.16
N GLU A 190 -14.33 25.30 -33.11
CA GLU A 190 -15.64 25.51 -32.51
C GLU A 190 -15.62 25.31 -30.98
N MET A 191 -16.66 25.82 -30.31
CA MET A 191 -16.90 25.55 -28.89
C MET A 191 -17.33 24.09 -28.70
N PRO A 192 -17.03 23.46 -27.55
CA PRO A 192 -17.62 22.18 -27.16
C PRO A 192 -19.14 22.28 -27.07
N ASP A 193 -19.83 21.16 -27.28
CA ASP A 193 -21.30 21.10 -27.30
C ASP A 193 -21.93 21.67 -26.01
N ASN A 194 -21.34 21.38 -24.84
CA ASN A 194 -21.82 21.88 -23.55
C ASN A 194 -21.54 23.39 -23.34
N ALA A 195 -20.65 24.02 -24.10
CA ALA A 195 -20.30 25.42 -23.98
C ALA A 195 -20.96 26.33 -25.05
N ASP A 196 -21.44 25.76 -26.16
CA ASP A 196 -21.97 26.52 -27.29
C ASP A 196 -23.19 27.39 -26.93
N GLY A 197 -24.12 26.85 -26.13
CA GLY A 197 -25.30 27.60 -25.67
C GLY A 197 -24.93 28.84 -24.87
N MET A 198 -24.00 28.71 -23.92
CA MET A 198 -23.51 29.81 -23.10
C MET A 198 -22.72 30.83 -23.92
N TRP A 199 -21.88 30.37 -24.86
CA TRP A 199 -21.13 31.22 -25.76
C TRP A 199 -22.03 32.12 -26.62
N ASN A 200 -23.08 31.53 -27.21
CA ASN A 200 -24.06 32.25 -28.01
C ASN A 200 -24.84 33.28 -27.17
N ALA A 201 -25.24 32.92 -25.94
CA ALA A 201 -25.94 33.82 -25.03
C ALA A 201 -25.09 35.02 -24.61
N ILE A 202 -23.81 34.80 -24.30
CA ILE A 202 -22.84 35.86 -23.96
C ILE A 202 -22.53 36.77 -25.15
N ASN A 203 -22.50 36.21 -26.36
CA ASN A 203 -22.33 37.00 -27.57
C ASN A 203 -23.54 37.88 -27.89
N ALA A 204 -24.75 37.38 -27.63
CA ALA A 204 -25.97 38.14 -27.84
C ALA A 204 -26.16 39.25 -26.79
N ASN A 205 -26.06 38.92 -25.50
CA ASN A 205 -26.39 39.82 -24.38
C ASN A 205 -25.51 39.59 -23.14
N GLY A 206 -24.17 39.59 -23.30
CA GLY A 206 -23.24 39.43 -22.18
C GLY A 206 -23.34 40.55 -21.13
N PRO A 207 -23.27 40.24 -19.82
CA PRO A 207 -23.31 41.25 -18.77
C PRO A 207 -21.97 41.99 -18.64
N ALA A 208 -21.97 43.13 -17.94
CA ALA A 208 -20.73 43.85 -17.63
C ALA A 208 -19.95 43.13 -16.50
N LEU A 209 -18.66 42.87 -16.72
CA LEU A 209 -17.81 42.05 -15.85
C LEU A 209 -16.74 42.86 -15.09
N GLY A 210 -16.98 44.15 -14.86
CA GLY A 210 -15.99 45.10 -14.31
C GLY A 210 -15.34 44.73 -12.97
N ASN A 211 -15.95 43.83 -12.20
CA ASN A 211 -15.45 43.36 -10.90
C ASN A 211 -15.09 41.87 -10.89
N VAL A 212 -15.04 41.23 -12.06
CA VAL A 212 -14.79 39.80 -12.22
C VAL A 212 -13.34 39.61 -12.62
N HIS A 213 -12.59 38.92 -11.78
CA HIS A 213 -11.23 38.47 -12.08
C HIS A 213 -11.27 37.10 -12.72
N PHE A 214 -10.60 36.93 -13.86
CA PHE A 214 -10.65 35.68 -14.59
C PHE A 214 -9.31 35.21 -15.16
N SER A 215 -9.21 33.90 -15.43
CA SER A 215 -8.13 33.30 -16.22
C SER A 215 -8.66 32.09 -16.99
N VAL A 216 -8.05 31.78 -18.13
CA VAL A 216 -8.52 30.73 -19.05
C VAL A 216 -7.41 29.69 -19.28
N CYS A 217 -7.76 28.40 -19.21
CA CYS A 217 -6.93 27.30 -19.69
C CYS A 217 -7.59 26.70 -20.93
N ALA A 218 -6.90 26.78 -22.06
CA ALA A 218 -7.39 26.37 -23.36
C ALA A 218 -6.72 25.06 -23.79
N ILE A 219 -7.50 24.00 -24.01
CA ILE A 219 -7.02 22.72 -24.51
C ILE A 219 -7.26 22.68 -26.03
N GLY A 220 -6.22 22.35 -26.78
CA GLY A 220 -6.25 22.21 -28.23
C GLY A 220 -5.22 21.20 -28.72
N ASP A 221 -5.15 21.04 -30.04
CA ASP A 221 -4.17 20.17 -30.68
C ASP A 221 -3.47 20.98 -31.79
N THR A 222 -2.14 21.12 -31.70
CA THR A 222 -1.34 21.90 -32.65
C THR A 222 -1.33 21.31 -34.07
N ALA A 223 -1.87 20.10 -34.26
CA ALA A 223 -2.11 19.52 -35.58
C ALA A 223 -3.24 20.21 -36.37
N TYR A 224 -4.07 21.03 -35.72
CA TYR A 224 -5.15 21.79 -36.35
C TYR A 224 -4.78 23.26 -36.52
N ASP A 225 -5.27 23.89 -37.59
CA ASP A 225 -4.95 25.29 -37.92
C ASP A 225 -5.47 26.28 -36.86
N GLU A 226 -6.61 25.96 -36.21
CA GLU A 226 -7.25 26.79 -35.21
C GLU A 226 -6.96 26.32 -33.77
N PHE A 227 -5.67 26.17 -33.46
CA PHE A 227 -5.17 25.77 -32.14
C PHE A 227 -5.73 26.65 -31.00
N CYS A 228 -6.30 26.02 -29.97
CA CYS A 228 -6.85 26.66 -28.76
C CYS A 228 -7.89 27.79 -28.99
N LYS A 229 -8.49 27.88 -30.18
CA LYS A 229 -9.36 28.99 -30.57
C LYS A 229 -10.53 29.23 -29.62
N ALA A 230 -11.20 28.18 -29.14
CA ALA A 230 -12.31 28.31 -28.21
C ALA A 230 -11.89 29.03 -26.90
N GLY A 231 -10.71 28.70 -26.38
CA GLY A 231 -10.17 29.37 -25.20
C GLY A 231 -9.79 30.83 -25.46
N HIS A 232 -9.20 31.13 -26.62
CA HIS A 232 -8.94 32.52 -27.02
C HIS A 232 -10.21 33.34 -27.15
N ASP A 233 -11.25 32.76 -27.72
CA ASP A 233 -12.56 33.38 -27.88
C ASP A 233 -13.16 33.73 -26.51
N TRP A 234 -13.11 32.82 -25.54
CA TRP A 234 -13.51 33.10 -24.15
C TRP A 234 -12.68 34.20 -23.51
N ASN A 235 -11.35 34.13 -23.61
CA ASN A 235 -10.45 35.13 -23.01
C ASN A 235 -10.75 36.54 -23.54
N ASN A 236 -10.84 36.66 -24.87
CA ASN A 236 -11.11 37.90 -25.56
C ASN A 236 -12.51 38.45 -25.22
N LYS A 237 -13.51 37.55 -25.11
CA LYS A 237 -14.89 37.96 -24.83
C LYS A 237 -15.05 38.46 -23.40
N LEU A 238 -14.48 37.78 -22.41
CA LEU A 238 -14.52 38.21 -21.00
C LEU A 238 -13.82 39.56 -20.84
N ALA A 239 -12.65 39.75 -21.46
CA ALA A 239 -11.95 41.02 -21.50
C ALA A 239 -12.80 42.13 -22.16
N ALA A 240 -13.46 41.85 -23.28
CA ALA A 240 -14.32 42.81 -23.97
C ALA A 240 -15.55 43.24 -23.15
N LEU A 241 -16.03 42.38 -22.25
CA LEU A 241 -17.11 42.69 -21.30
C LEU A 241 -16.63 43.42 -20.03
N GLY A 242 -15.33 43.71 -19.93
CA GLY A 242 -14.73 44.46 -18.84
C GLY A 242 -14.17 43.59 -17.71
N GLY A 243 -14.08 42.27 -17.90
CA GLY A 243 -13.41 41.38 -16.95
C GLY A 243 -11.93 41.74 -16.79
N ILE A 244 -11.39 41.48 -15.61
CA ILE A 244 -9.99 41.71 -15.27
C ILE A 244 -9.24 40.39 -15.42
N GLU A 245 -8.30 40.32 -16.36
CA GLU A 245 -7.45 39.15 -16.54
C GLU A 245 -6.46 39.05 -15.36
N ALA A 246 -6.68 38.07 -14.47
CA ALA A 246 -5.86 37.86 -13.29
C ALA A 246 -4.53 37.20 -13.64
N TYR A 247 -4.55 36.25 -14.58
CA TYR A 247 -3.37 35.57 -15.09
C TYR A 247 -3.59 35.25 -16.58
N PRO A 248 -2.55 35.40 -17.44
CA PRO A 248 -2.67 35.15 -18.87
C PRO A 248 -3.24 33.77 -19.21
N ILE A 249 -3.98 33.71 -20.32
CA ILE A 249 -4.46 32.44 -20.88
C ILE A 249 -3.31 31.43 -21.04
N GLN A 250 -3.55 30.18 -20.64
CA GLN A 250 -2.66 29.06 -20.90
C GLN A 250 -3.16 28.23 -22.07
N GLU A 251 -2.30 28.05 -23.07
CA GLU A 251 -2.53 27.12 -24.19
C GLU A 251 -1.94 25.75 -23.84
N CYS A 252 -2.74 24.71 -23.99
CA CYS A 252 -2.38 23.31 -23.70
C CYS A 252 -2.58 22.48 -24.96
N ASP A 253 -1.52 21.80 -25.40
CA ASP A 253 -1.54 20.85 -26.52
C ASP A 253 -2.05 19.46 -26.07
N VAL A 254 -1.93 18.42 -26.90
CA VAL A 254 -2.34 17.03 -26.60
C VAL A 254 -1.86 16.54 -25.23
N ASP A 255 -0.63 16.87 -24.85
CA ASP A 255 -0.11 16.66 -23.49
C ASP A 255 -0.45 17.88 -22.60
N PHE A 256 -1.72 17.97 -22.20
CA PHE A 256 -2.27 19.16 -21.54
C PHE A 256 -1.95 19.26 -20.05
N GLU A 257 -1.56 18.17 -19.38
CA GLU A 257 -1.35 18.17 -17.93
C GLU A 257 -0.14 19.02 -17.47
N PRO A 258 1.05 18.92 -18.09
CA PRO A 258 2.19 19.75 -17.71
C PRO A 258 1.94 21.27 -17.85
N PRO A 259 1.41 21.79 -18.98
CA PRO A 259 1.11 23.22 -19.11
C PRO A 259 -0.04 23.66 -18.19
N TRP A 260 -1.08 22.83 -17.98
CA TRP A 260 -2.13 23.11 -17.00
C TRP A 260 -1.56 23.26 -15.59
N LYS A 261 -0.62 22.40 -15.19
CA LYS A 261 0.01 22.46 -13.86
C LYS A 261 0.75 23.78 -13.64
N ILE A 262 1.50 24.26 -14.64
CA ILE A 262 2.18 25.55 -14.57
C ILE A 262 1.17 26.69 -14.41
N TRP A 263 0.07 26.63 -15.15
CA TRP A 263 -0.99 27.65 -15.08
C TRP A 263 -1.71 27.67 -13.74
N VAL A 264 -2.14 26.51 -13.24
CA VAL A 264 -2.94 26.43 -12.02
C VAL A 264 -2.16 26.89 -10.78
N GLU A 265 -0.85 26.60 -10.73
CA GLU A 265 0.08 27.05 -9.69
C GLU A 265 0.28 28.58 -9.66
N GLN A 266 -0.06 29.29 -10.74
CA GLN A 266 0.06 30.76 -10.83
C GLN A 266 -1.31 31.46 -10.78
N ALA A 267 -2.30 30.92 -11.46
CA ALA A 267 -3.62 31.53 -11.60
C ALA A 267 -4.45 31.45 -10.31
N LEU A 268 -4.40 30.33 -9.57
CA LEU A 268 -5.12 30.18 -8.31
C LEU A 268 -4.66 31.16 -7.22
N PRO A 269 -3.36 31.28 -6.90
CA PRO A 269 -2.93 32.23 -5.87
C PRO A 269 -3.24 33.68 -6.26
N MET A 270 -3.15 34.03 -7.56
CA MET A 270 -3.58 35.34 -8.05
C MET A 270 -5.07 35.60 -7.77
N LEU A 271 -5.94 34.64 -8.10
CA LEU A 271 -7.37 34.77 -7.81
C LEU A 271 -7.66 34.74 -6.30
N ALA A 272 -6.88 34.02 -5.51
CA ALA A 272 -7.00 33.99 -4.05
C ALA A 272 -6.67 35.34 -3.38
N CYS A 273 -5.82 36.16 -4.01
CA CYS A 273 -5.48 37.52 -3.58
C CYS A 273 -6.55 38.58 -3.93
N VAL A 274 -7.69 38.19 -4.50
CA VAL A 274 -8.84 39.09 -4.70
C VAL A 274 -9.60 39.22 -3.39
N ASP A 275 -9.62 40.44 -2.82
CA ASP A 275 -10.28 40.74 -1.56
C ASP A 275 -11.82 40.87 -1.68
N GLU A 276 -12.49 41.12 -0.56
CA GLU A 276 -13.95 41.31 -0.54
C GLU A 276 -14.42 42.46 -1.45
N SER A 277 -13.59 43.49 -1.65
CA SER A 277 -13.91 44.64 -2.51
C SER A 277 -13.80 44.33 -4.00
N GLY A 278 -13.28 43.15 -4.36
CA GLY A 278 -12.98 42.79 -5.75
C GLY A 278 -11.68 43.42 -6.25
N THR A 279 -10.77 43.82 -5.36
CA THR A 279 -9.45 44.36 -5.72
C THR A 279 -8.40 43.27 -5.61
N LEU A 280 -7.55 43.13 -6.63
CA LEU A 280 -6.44 42.18 -6.65
C LEU A 280 -5.25 42.75 -5.86
N GLN A 281 -4.88 42.09 -4.75
CA GLN A 281 -3.77 42.49 -3.88
C GLN A 281 -2.46 41.80 -4.30
N VAL A 282 -1.83 42.28 -5.38
CA VAL A 282 -0.61 41.67 -5.96
C VAL A 282 0.55 41.58 -4.96
N GLU A 283 0.64 42.52 -4.00
CA GLU A 283 1.71 42.54 -2.99
C GLU A 283 1.65 41.34 -2.02
N LEU A 284 0.50 40.67 -1.89
CA LEU A 284 0.30 39.51 -1.02
C LEU A 284 0.51 38.16 -1.74
N LEU A 285 0.83 38.18 -3.03
CA LEU A 285 0.94 36.98 -3.86
C LEU A 285 1.99 36.00 -3.34
N GLU A 286 3.20 36.49 -3.03
CA GLU A 286 4.29 35.62 -2.54
C GLU A 286 3.92 34.92 -1.23
N GLU A 287 3.19 35.62 -0.35
CA GLU A 287 2.72 35.07 0.92
C GLU A 287 1.59 34.04 0.71
N MET A 288 0.67 34.32 -0.22
CA MET A 288 -0.41 33.40 -0.61
C MET A 288 0.11 32.12 -1.29
N MET A 289 1.13 32.23 -2.14
CA MET A 289 1.80 31.08 -2.74
C MET A 289 2.48 30.20 -1.68
N ALA A 290 3.13 30.82 -0.68
CA ALA A 290 3.72 30.08 0.43
C ALA A 290 2.67 29.38 1.31
N TYR A 291 1.50 29.99 1.48
CA TYR A 291 0.37 29.40 2.20
C TYR A 291 -0.17 28.14 1.50
N GLY A 292 -0.48 28.23 0.20
CA GLY A 292 -1.04 27.09 -0.54
C GLY A 292 -0.05 25.96 -0.85
N ALA A 293 1.26 26.21 -0.71
CA ALA A 293 2.30 25.19 -0.80
C ALA A 293 2.47 24.37 0.49
N GLY A 294 1.80 24.75 1.59
CA GLY A 294 1.99 24.19 2.93
C GLY A 294 1.22 22.90 3.25
N ASP A 295 0.39 22.40 2.33
CA ASP A 295 -0.51 21.28 2.58
C ASP A 295 -0.54 20.32 1.37
N ASP A 296 0.63 19.77 1.06
CA ASP A 296 0.83 18.68 0.09
C ASP A 296 0.57 17.31 0.77
N ASP A 297 -0.41 17.25 1.67
CA ASP A 297 -1.03 16.00 2.10
C ASP A 297 -2.18 15.76 1.14
N ASP A 298 -2.03 14.75 0.28
CA ASP A 298 -3.06 14.26 -0.65
C ASP A 298 -4.36 13.95 0.12
N VAL A 299 -5.24 14.94 0.29
CA VAL A 299 -6.63 14.69 0.70
C VAL A 299 -7.35 14.14 -0.51
N VAL A 300 -7.24 12.82 -0.68
CA VAL A 300 -8.02 12.05 -1.64
C VAL A 300 -9.47 12.03 -1.13
N GLU A 301 -10.22 13.09 -1.39
CA GLU A 301 -11.67 13.10 -1.22
C GLU A 301 -12.42 12.96 -2.57
N GLY A 302 -13.40 12.06 -2.54
CA GLY A 302 -14.29 11.55 -3.60
C GLY A 302 -15.17 10.44 -2.97
N ASP A 303 -16.12 9.85 -3.69
CA ASP A 303 -16.99 8.78 -3.11
C ASP A 303 -16.22 7.50 -2.67
N PHE A 304 -14.91 7.46 -2.93
CA PHE A 304 -13.94 6.46 -2.46
C PHE A 304 -12.91 7.03 -1.47
N ALA A 305 -13.16 8.20 -0.90
CA ALA A 305 -12.32 8.77 0.16
C ALA A 305 -12.30 7.81 1.35
N PRO A 306 -11.13 7.33 1.79
CA PRO A 306 -11.08 6.60 3.05
C PRO A 306 -11.56 7.55 4.15
N GLY A 307 -12.63 7.18 4.85
CA GLY A 307 -13.18 8.02 5.93
C GLY A 307 -12.09 8.39 6.93
N ILE A 308 -12.10 9.65 7.40
CA ILE A 308 -11.16 10.14 8.41
C ILE A 308 -11.41 9.36 9.71
N ILE A 309 -10.50 8.46 10.06
CA ILE A 309 -10.60 7.63 11.28
C ILE A 309 -10.06 8.43 12.47
N GLU A 310 -10.90 9.26 13.08
CA GLU A 310 -10.56 9.92 14.34
C GLU A 310 -10.69 8.96 15.54
N LYS A 311 -9.55 8.45 16.02
CA LYS A 311 -9.46 7.74 17.31
C LYS A 311 -9.20 8.72 18.46
N ALA A 312 -9.73 8.41 19.65
CA ALA A 312 -9.55 9.20 20.88
C ALA A 312 -8.08 9.37 21.29
N ASP A 313 -7.81 10.45 22.04
CA ASP A 313 -6.49 10.75 22.58
C ASP A 313 -6.06 9.73 23.63
N LEU A 314 -4.80 9.29 23.52
CA LEU A 314 -4.13 8.35 24.43
C LEU A 314 -3.02 9.09 25.18
N THR A 315 -2.95 8.88 26.50
CA THR A 315 -1.82 9.37 27.29
C THR A 315 -0.74 8.29 27.34
N ILE A 316 0.38 8.50 26.67
CA ILE A 316 1.46 7.51 26.56
C ILE A 316 2.76 7.99 27.21
N THR A 317 3.56 7.03 27.69
CA THR A 317 4.96 7.27 28.05
C THR A 317 5.86 6.83 26.90
N LEU A 318 6.45 7.80 26.20
CA LEU A 318 7.35 7.58 25.09
C LEU A 318 8.80 7.49 25.58
N GLU A 319 9.50 6.43 25.19
CA GLU A 319 10.94 6.24 25.37
C GLU A 319 11.62 6.20 23.98
N VAL A 320 12.42 7.21 23.63
CA VAL A 320 13.13 7.27 22.33
C VAL A 320 14.62 7.07 22.54
N PHE A 321 15.21 6.17 21.76
CA PHE A 321 16.65 5.97 21.74
C PHE A 321 17.38 7.17 21.12
N ARG A 322 18.40 7.68 21.81
CA ARG A 322 19.26 8.78 21.35
C ARG A 322 20.70 8.34 21.18
N TYR A 323 21.32 8.79 20.09
CA TYR A 323 22.73 8.56 19.85
C TYR A 323 23.35 9.73 19.10
N CYS A 324 24.34 10.38 19.74
CA CYS A 324 25.11 11.46 19.15
C CYS A 324 26.54 10.98 18.85
N PRO A 325 26.91 10.76 17.57
CA PRO A 325 28.24 10.27 17.22
C PRO A 325 29.37 11.26 17.55
N GLN A 326 29.07 12.56 17.57
CA GLN A 326 30.05 13.63 17.85
C GLN A 326 30.42 13.67 19.34
N ALA A 327 29.43 13.48 20.23
CA ALA A 327 29.64 13.42 21.67
C ALA A 327 30.05 12.01 22.15
N GLY A 328 29.77 10.98 21.35
CA GLY A 328 30.00 9.58 21.75
C GLY A 328 29.03 9.09 22.83
N GLU A 329 27.89 9.76 22.98
CA GLU A 329 26.90 9.48 24.02
C GLU A 329 25.70 8.75 23.42
N SER A 330 25.21 7.74 24.16
CA SER A 330 23.98 7.00 23.85
C SER A 330 23.09 6.98 25.08
N GLY A 331 21.80 7.20 24.89
CA GLY A 331 20.85 7.31 26.00
C GLY A 331 19.40 7.09 25.58
N TRP A 332 18.51 7.38 26.52
CA TRP A 332 17.06 7.31 26.34
C TRP A 332 16.45 8.63 26.76
N ASP A 333 15.65 9.21 25.88
CA ASP A 333 14.76 10.30 26.24
C ASP A 333 13.42 9.70 26.63
N THR A 334 12.87 10.13 27.77
CA THR A 334 11.56 9.69 28.24
C THR A 334 10.65 10.89 28.42
N LEU A 335 9.48 10.85 27.78
CA LEU A 335 8.49 11.92 27.83
C LEU A 335 7.08 11.35 27.91
N THR A 336 6.20 12.05 28.62
CA THR A 336 4.77 11.73 28.68
C THR A 336 4.03 12.70 27.76
N CYS A 337 3.24 12.18 26.83
CA CYS A 337 2.49 12.99 25.87
C CYS A 337 1.08 12.43 25.67
N ALA A 338 0.14 13.31 25.37
CA ALA A 338 -1.19 12.96 24.90
C ALA A 338 -1.17 13.04 23.37
N VAL A 339 -1.52 11.94 22.71
CA VAL A 339 -1.54 11.87 21.24
C VAL A 339 -2.80 11.16 20.75
N PRO A 340 -3.35 11.57 19.60
CA PRO A 340 -4.48 10.88 19.00
C PRO A 340 -4.12 9.42 18.70
N GLY A 341 -5.01 8.47 18.99
CA GLY A 341 -4.72 7.05 18.80
C GLY A 341 -4.48 6.63 17.34
N HIS A 342 -4.94 7.46 16.40
CA HIS A 342 -4.76 7.25 14.96
C HIS A 342 -3.45 7.85 14.43
N ALA A 343 -2.77 8.69 15.21
CA ALA A 343 -1.48 9.26 14.84
C ALA A 343 -0.45 8.15 14.62
N THR A 344 0.41 8.33 13.63
CA THR A 344 1.48 7.38 13.33
C THR A 344 2.68 7.62 14.25
N VAL A 345 3.57 6.62 14.33
CA VAL A 345 4.86 6.78 15.01
C VAL A 345 5.68 7.91 14.39
N GLN A 346 5.58 8.11 13.08
CA GLN A 346 6.23 9.21 12.38
C GLN A 346 5.68 10.56 12.86
N ASP A 347 4.36 10.73 12.98
CA ASP A 347 3.75 12.00 13.41
C ASP A 347 4.21 12.38 14.82
N LEU A 348 4.30 11.38 15.70
CA LEU A 348 4.85 11.54 17.04
C LEU A 348 6.31 12.03 17.01
N LEU A 349 7.15 11.43 16.16
CA LEU A 349 8.56 11.81 16.02
C LEU A 349 8.72 13.20 15.36
N ILE A 350 7.86 13.54 14.40
CA ILE A 350 7.83 14.88 13.77
C ILE A 350 7.44 15.93 14.80
N THR A 351 6.39 15.67 15.59
CA THR A 351 5.93 16.56 16.66
C THR A 351 7.03 16.76 17.71
N MET A 352 7.69 15.68 18.15
CA MET A 352 8.84 15.77 19.04
C MET A 352 9.98 16.59 18.43
N GLN A 353 10.28 16.40 17.15
CA GLN A 353 11.36 17.15 16.50
C GLN A 353 11.03 18.64 16.34
N ARG A 354 9.78 18.98 16.02
CA ARG A 354 9.35 20.36 15.80
C ARG A 354 9.23 21.13 17.12
N ASP A 355 8.61 20.50 18.12
CA ASP A 355 8.13 21.22 19.31
C ASP A 355 9.05 21.04 20.52
N LEU A 356 9.85 19.96 20.59
CA LEU A 356 10.72 19.65 21.74
C LEU A 356 12.21 19.71 21.39
N ASP A 357 12.65 18.96 20.38
CA ASP A 357 14.08 18.83 20.04
C ASP A 357 14.35 18.65 18.54
N GLY A 358 14.73 19.73 17.87
CA GLY A 358 15.10 19.72 16.45
C GLY A 358 16.34 18.89 16.12
N SER A 359 17.11 18.45 17.11
CA SER A 359 18.32 17.63 16.90
C SER A 359 18.05 16.14 16.71
N LEU A 360 16.81 15.68 16.95
CA LEU A 360 16.38 14.31 16.73
C LEU A 360 16.49 13.93 15.24
N ALA A 361 17.14 12.81 14.94
CA ALA A 361 17.28 12.31 13.57
C ALA A 361 16.54 10.99 13.33
N PHE A 362 15.71 10.96 12.29
CA PHE A 362 15.02 9.76 11.80
C PHE A 362 14.71 9.91 10.31
N ARG A 363 14.35 8.81 9.63
CA ARG A 363 13.93 8.82 8.22
C ARG A 363 12.41 8.99 8.14
N ARG A 364 11.95 9.88 7.26
CA ARG A 364 10.52 10.17 7.02
C ARG A 364 10.04 9.53 5.71
N GLY A 365 8.76 9.23 5.65
CA GLY A 365 8.04 8.68 4.51
C GLY A 365 6.74 9.44 4.22
N GLY A 366 6.06 9.08 3.13
CA GLY A 366 4.84 9.74 2.65
C GLY A 366 3.55 8.99 3.01
N ALA A 367 3.43 8.48 4.24
CA ALA A 367 2.26 7.78 4.79
C ALA A 367 1.80 6.46 4.12
N ALA A 368 2.35 6.10 2.94
CA ALA A 368 1.94 4.92 2.17
C ALA A 368 2.82 3.66 2.34
N GLY A 369 3.60 3.56 3.42
CA GLY A 369 4.43 2.38 3.70
C GLY A 369 5.81 2.48 3.09
N THR A 370 6.50 3.57 3.39
CA THR A 370 7.80 3.88 2.81
C THR A 370 8.86 2.87 3.28
N PRO A 371 9.52 2.12 2.37
CA PRO A 371 10.43 1.02 2.75
C PRO A 371 11.60 1.37 3.68
N THR A 372 11.92 2.67 3.82
CA THR A 372 13.08 3.19 4.55
C THR A 372 12.75 3.74 5.95
N THR A 373 11.49 3.80 6.35
CA THR A 373 11.03 4.34 7.65
C THR A 373 11.02 3.29 8.76
N GLY A 374 11.62 2.13 8.53
CA GLY A 374 11.65 1.02 9.47
C GLY A 374 12.29 1.38 10.82
N VAL A 375 11.55 1.16 11.90
CA VAL A 375 11.98 1.34 13.29
C VAL A 375 11.52 0.16 14.14
N ARG A 376 12.09 0.01 15.34
CA ARG A 376 11.65 -1.00 16.30
C ARG A 376 10.84 -0.36 17.42
N VAL A 377 9.57 -0.72 17.53
CA VAL A 377 8.67 -0.20 18.58
C VAL A 377 8.20 -1.34 19.47
N ASN A 378 8.44 -1.22 20.79
CA ASN A 378 8.07 -2.24 21.79
C ASN A 378 8.55 -3.66 21.43
N GLY A 379 9.71 -3.74 20.79
CA GLY A 379 10.31 -5.00 20.34
C GLY A 379 9.86 -5.49 18.96
N ARG A 380 8.82 -4.88 18.36
CA ARG A 380 8.32 -5.19 17.00
C ARG A 380 8.94 -4.27 15.97
N ILE A 381 9.20 -4.78 14.77
CA ILE A 381 9.70 -3.98 13.64
C ILE A 381 8.49 -3.50 12.86
N VAL A 382 8.41 -2.19 12.67
CA VAL A 382 7.28 -1.51 12.01
C VAL A 382 7.78 -0.38 11.14
N LEU A 383 6.96 0.07 10.19
CA LEU A 383 7.20 1.28 9.42
C LEU A 383 6.63 2.47 10.19
N ALA A 384 7.45 3.49 10.42
CA ALA A 384 7.04 4.62 11.27
C ALA A 384 5.86 5.40 10.68
N ASP A 385 5.76 5.47 9.36
CA ASP A 385 4.75 6.23 8.60
C ASP A 385 3.40 5.52 8.46
N CYS A 386 3.30 4.23 8.82
CA CYS A 386 2.01 3.51 8.81
C CYS A 386 1.59 3.03 10.19
N ALA A 387 2.53 2.78 11.09
CA ALA A 387 2.21 2.19 12.38
C ALA A 387 1.51 3.20 13.29
N GLN A 388 0.23 2.97 13.55
CA GLN A 388 -0.58 3.80 14.44
C GLN A 388 -0.27 3.52 15.91
N ILE A 389 -0.27 4.57 16.73
CA ILE A 389 0.01 4.45 18.16
C ILE A 389 -1.02 3.58 18.88
N GLY A 390 -2.31 3.68 18.52
CA GLY A 390 -3.39 2.90 19.13
C GLY A 390 -3.29 1.38 18.90
N ASP A 391 -2.57 0.95 17.87
CA ASP A 391 -2.36 -0.48 17.60
C ASP A 391 -1.12 -1.02 18.34
N LEU A 392 -0.22 -0.11 18.74
CA LEU A 392 1.04 -0.42 19.40
C LEU A 392 0.94 -0.38 20.93
N THR A 393 0.00 0.39 21.48
CA THR A 393 -0.18 0.56 22.92
C THR A 393 -1.61 0.96 23.30
N GLN A 394 -1.93 0.82 24.58
CA GLN A 394 -3.20 1.25 25.18
C GLN A 394 -2.99 2.52 26.02
N ASP A 395 -4.07 3.14 26.49
CA ASP A 395 -3.98 4.33 27.35
C ASP A 395 -3.17 4.06 28.63
N GLY A 396 -2.28 4.98 28.98
CA GLY A 396 -1.26 4.82 30.04
C GLY A 396 -0.10 3.87 29.67
N GLY A 397 -0.06 3.37 28.44
CA GLY A 397 0.93 2.44 27.95
C GLY A 397 2.30 3.08 27.69
N ARG A 398 3.32 2.22 27.59
CA ARG A 398 4.69 2.63 27.25
C ARG A 398 4.99 2.33 25.79
N VAL A 399 5.56 3.30 25.08
CA VAL A 399 6.00 3.17 23.69
C VAL A 399 7.50 3.37 23.66
N ARG A 400 8.27 2.30 23.41
CA ARG A 400 9.72 2.35 23.31
C ARG A 400 10.15 2.23 21.86
N ILE A 401 10.79 3.27 21.33
CA ILE A 401 11.27 3.37 19.95
C ILE A 401 12.79 3.20 19.93
N GLU A 402 13.25 2.22 19.15
CA GLU A 402 14.66 1.89 18.93
C GLU A 402 14.99 1.93 17.42
N PRO A 403 16.26 2.16 17.06
CA PRO A 403 16.72 2.04 15.69
C PRO A 403 16.55 0.60 15.18
N LEU A 404 16.51 0.46 13.85
CA LEU A 404 16.37 -0.83 13.19
C LEU A 404 17.53 -1.79 13.56
N PRO A 405 17.25 -3.02 14.01
CA PRO A 405 18.30 -3.96 14.45
C PRO A 405 19.13 -4.51 13.28
N GLY A 406 20.35 -4.97 13.58
CA GLY A 406 21.26 -5.57 12.60
C GLY A 406 22.04 -4.56 11.74
N HIS A 407 21.75 -3.27 11.90
CA HIS A 407 22.43 -2.18 11.22
C HIS A 407 23.23 -1.30 12.20
N PRO A 408 24.40 -0.77 11.81
CA PRO A 408 25.10 0.23 12.61
C PRO A 408 24.25 1.49 12.74
N VAL A 409 24.13 2.02 13.96
CA VAL A 409 23.42 3.29 14.19
C VAL A 409 24.34 4.46 13.79
N VAL A 410 23.84 5.34 12.92
CA VAL A 410 24.55 6.55 12.48
C VAL A 410 24.28 7.69 13.46
N ARG A 411 23.00 7.92 13.76
CA ARG A 411 22.54 8.97 14.69
C ARG A 411 21.09 8.67 15.09
N ASP A 412 20.79 8.74 16.38
CA ASP A 412 19.44 8.49 16.93
C ASP A 412 18.77 7.25 16.32
N LEU A 413 17.72 7.42 15.51
CA LEU A 413 17.00 6.33 14.85
C LEU A 413 17.50 6.02 13.43
N VAL A 414 18.43 6.81 12.89
CA VAL A 414 19.03 6.62 11.57
C VAL A 414 20.09 5.54 11.61
N VAL A 415 19.91 4.52 10.76
CA VAL A 415 20.85 3.40 10.61
C VAL A 415 21.55 3.41 9.25
N ASP A 416 22.72 2.76 9.21
CA ASP A 416 23.50 2.53 8.00
C ASP A 416 23.05 1.25 7.28
N THR A 417 22.55 1.44 6.06
CA THR A 417 22.05 0.36 5.19
C THR A 417 23.05 -0.03 4.10
N ALA A 418 24.26 0.55 4.08
CA ALA A 418 25.27 0.28 3.06
C ALA A 418 25.66 -1.20 2.99
N ARG A 419 25.67 -1.90 4.13
CA ARG A 419 25.90 -3.36 4.16
C ARG A 419 24.82 -4.09 3.35
N TYR A 420 23.55 -3.81 3.60
CA TYR A 420 22.43 -4.42 2.89
C TYR A 420 22.50 -4.12 1.38
N GLU A 421 22.71 -2.87 0.99
CA GLU A 421 22.85 -2.49 -0.42
C GLU A 421 24.05 -3.17 -1.09
N GLY A 422 25.16 -3.34 -0.36
CA GLY A 422 26.32 -4.07 -0.84
C GLY A 422 26.01 -5.55 -1.09
N HIS A 423 25.30 -6.23 -0.20
CA HIS A 423 24.86 -7.62 -0.41
C HIS A 423 23.84 -7.71 -1.55
N ARG A 424 22.84 -6.82 -1.56
CA ARG A 424 21.81 -6.75 -2.60
C ARG A 424 22.42 -6.54 -3.98
N SER A 425 23.37 -5.62 -4.14
CA SER A 425 24.04 -5.39 -5.42
C SER A 425 24.88 -6.59 -5.87
N ARG A 426 25.56 -7.29 -4.95
CA ARG A 426 26.32 -8.50 -5.27
C ARG A 426 25.43 -9.69 -5.63
N ALA A 427 24.22 -9.73 -5.10
CA ALA A 427 23.21 -10.75 -5.38
C ALA A 427 22.57 -10.63 -6.78
N GLU A 428 22.83 -9.53 -7.51
CA GLU A 428 22.35 -9.27 -8.87
C GLU A 428 20.82 -9.46 -9.03
N PRO A 429 20.00 -8.60 -8.38
CA PRO A 429 18.56 -8.81 -8.21
C PRO A 429 17.74 -8.56 -9.47
N TRP A 430 18.37 -8.12 -10.56
CA TRP A 430 17.72 -7.91 -11.84
C TRP A 430 17.54 -9.24 -12.60
N MET A 431 16.48 -9.32 -13.40
CA MET A 431 16.20 -10.49 -14.22
C MET A 431 17.23 -10.64 -15.35
N ARG A 432 17.69 -11.85 -15.61
CA ARG A 432 18.53 -12.23 -16.75
C ARG A 432 17.87 -13.34 -17.54
N THR A 433 17.42 -12.98 -18.73
CA THR A 433 16.85 -13.86 -19.75
C THR A 433 17.94 -14.18 -20.79
N ASP A 434 18.17 -15.45 -21.07
CA ASP A 434 19.09 -15.91 -22.13
C ASP A 434 18.60 -17.28 -22.65
N PRO A 435 18.04 -17.36 -23.88
CA PRO A 435 17.75 -16.25 -24.82
C PRO A 435 16.66 -15.28 -24.31
N ARG A 436 16.60 -14.07 -24.90
CA ARG A 436 15.47 -13.13 -24.70
C ARG A 436 14.27 -13.59 -25.52
N GLU A 437 13.53 -14.55 -24.98
CA GLU A 437 12.26 -15.04 -25.55
C GLU A 437 11.08 -14.24 -25.00
N GLY A 438 10.09 -14.00 -25.86
CA GLY A 438 8.91 -13.21 -25.52
C GLY A 438 8.15 -12.74 -26.76
N GLU A 439 7.04 -12.05 -26.54
CA GLU A 439 6.35 -11.33 -27.61
C GLU A 439 7.12 -10.06 -27.97
N HIS A 440 7.21 -9.76 -29.26
CA HIS A 440 7.88 -8.55 -29.72
C HIS A 440 6.89 -7.40 -29.78
N LEU A 441 7.19 -6.32 -29.05
CA LEU A 441 6.49 -5.06 -29.21
C LEU A 441 6.68 -4.51 -30.64
N PRO A 442 5.81 -3.61 -31.11
CA PRO A 442 6.02 -2.89 -32.38
C PRO A 442 7.38 -2.17 -32.46
N SER A 443 7.97 -1.83 -31.31
CA SER A 443 9.33 -1.27 -31.18
C SER A 443 10.47 -2.28 -31.42
N GLY A 444 10.16 -3.56 -31.64
CA GLY A 444 11.10 -4.67 -31.79
C GLY A 444 11.66 -5.22 -30.47
N GLN A 445 11.33 -4.61 -29.32
CA GLN A 445 11.77 -5.10 -28.01
C GLN A 445 11.00 -6.36 -27.62
N ALA A 446 11.72 -7.39 -27.16
CA ALA A 446 11.13 -8.61 -26.64
C ALA A 446 10.60 -8.39 -25.21
N MET A 447 9.33 -8.70 -24.99
CA MET A 447 8.64 -8.68 -23.71
C MET A 447 8.38 -10.13 -23.25
N GLY A 448 8.94 -10.50 -22.10
CA GLY A 448 8.77 -11.85 -21.56
C GLY A 448 7.33 -12.12 -21.15
N THR A 449 6.72 -13.15 -21.73
CA THR A 449 5.35 -13.59 -21.42
C THR A 449 5.33 -14.48 -20.19
N MET A 450 4.23 -14.45 -19.43
CA MET A 450 3.98 -15.34 -18.31
C MET A 450 2.49 -15.68 -18.28
N ASP A 451 2.17 -16.90 -17.87
CA ASP A 451 0.79 -17.28 -17.57
C ASP A 451 0.23 -16.45 -16.40
N SER A 452 -1.06 -16.12 -16.47
CA SER A 452 -1.70 -15.27 -15.46
C SER A 452 -1.67 -15.91 -14.07
N ALA A 453 -1.86 -17.23 -13.96
CA ALA A 453 -1.84 -17.90 -12.66
C ALA A 453 -0.44 -17.92 -12.06
N ALA A 454 0.59 -18.12 -12.90
CA ALA A 454 1.98 -18.04 -12.47
C ALA A 454 2.36 -16.61 -12.04
N ALA A 455 1.86 -15.59 -12.73
CA ALA A 455 2.08 -14.18 -12.37
C ALA A 455 1.45 -13.85 -11.01
N THR A 456 0.19 -14.22 -10.80
CA THR A 456 -0.50 -14.02 -9.52
C THR A 456 0.22 -14.71 -8.37
N ALA A 457 0.63 -15.98 -8.56
CA ALA A 457 1.36 -16.72 -7.53
C ALA A 457 2.72 -16.07 -7.21
N LEU A 458 3.44 -15.57 -8.22
CA LEU A 458 4.72 -14.89 -8.02
C LEU A 458 4.54 -13.55 -7.30
N HIS A 459 3.50 -12.78 -7.65
CA HIS A 459 3.17 -11.53 -6.98
C HIS A 459 2.79 -11.77 -5.51
N GLN A 460 1.90 -12.73 -5.23
CA GLN A 460 1.55 -13.12 -3.86
C GLN A 460 2.76 -13.60 -3.06
N ALA A 461 3.65 -14.38 -3.68
CA ALA A 461 4.87 -14.85 -3.02
C ALA A 461 5.83 -13.71 -2.67
N GLY A 462 5.80 -12.60 -3.41
CA GLY A 462 6.65 -11.43 -3.23
C GLY A 462 5.95 -10.21 -2.65
N ASP A 463 4.71 -10.37 -2.16
CA ASP A 463 3.89 -9.28 -1.63
C ASP A 463 4.35 -8.91 -0.22
N VAL A 464 5.42 -8.13 -0.17
CA VAL A 464 6.01 -7.63 1.06
C VAL A 464 6.29 -6.15 0.92
N VAL A 465 6.15 -5.42 2.03
CA VAL A 465 6.32 -3.95 1.97
C VAL A 465 7.77 -3.57 1.71
N SER A 466 8.73 -4.30 2.30
CA SER A 466 10.15 -3.99 2.13
C SER A 466 11.07 -5.17 2.42
N PHE A 467 11.89 -5.53 1.43
CA PHE A 467 13.01 -6.46 1.61
C PHE A 467 14.04 -5.95 2.62
N GLN A 468 14.21 -4.63 2.73
CA GLN A 468 15.12 -4.03 3.72
C GLN A 468 14.57 -4.19 5.14
N LEU A 469 13.25 -4.14 5.32
CA LEU A 469 12.65 -4.36 6.64
C LEU A 469 12.78 -5.83 7.07
N ILE A 470 12.54 -6.75 6.14
CA ILE A 470 12.74 -8.21 6.35
C ILE A 470 14.16 -8.51 6.78
N GLN A 471 15.15 -7.81 6.22
CA GLN A 471 16.56 -7.94 6.59
C GLN A 471 16.75 -7.83 8.11
N ALA A 472 16.09 -6.85 8.75
CA ALA A 472 16.21 -6.57 10.17
C ALA A 472 15.37 -7.53 11.05
N MET A 473 14.44 -8.30 10.49
CA MET A 473 13.64 -9.27 11.23
C MET A 473 14.46 -10.49 11.70
N SER A 474 15.66 -10.69 11.16
CA SER A 474 16.56 -11.77 11.56
C SER A 474 17.25 -11.50 12.89
N ASP A 475 17.10 -12.41 13.84
CA ASP A 475 17.88 -12.44 15.08
C ASP A 475 19.36 -12.82 14.83
N THR A 476 19.67 -13.41 13.66
CA THR A 476 21.02 -13.84 13.30
C THR A 476 21.88 -12.69 12.80
N LEU A 477 21.28 -11.77 12.03
CA LEU A 477 21.99 -10.68 11.36
C LEU A 477 22.83 -9.79 12.30
N PRO A 478 22.39 -9.44 13.53
CA PRO A 478 23.21 -8.68 14.49
C PRO A 478 24.45 -9.43 14.97
N HIS A 479 24.45 -10.76 14.91
CA HIS A 479 25.50 -11.62 15.45
C HIS A 479 26.47 -12.15 14.38
N ASP A 480 26.00 -12.31 13.13
CA ASP A 480 26.84 -12.74 12.02
C ASP A 480 27.07 -11.59 11.02
N GLN A 481 28.32 -11.13 10.95
CA GLN A 481 28.75 -10.07 10.04
C GLN A 481 28.88 -10.52 8.58
N HIS A 482 29.00 -11.83 8.33
CA HIS A 482 29.17 -12.37 6.98
C HIS A 482 27.84 -12.74 6.34
N TYR A 483 26.84 -13.07 7.16
CA TYR A 483 25.50 -13.42 6.69
C TYR A 483 24.93 -12.32 5.77
N GLU A 484 24.47 -12.71 4.58
CA GLU A 484 23.91 -11.76 3.61
C GLU A 484 22.51 -11.27 4.01
N GLY A 485 21.79 -12.06 4.81
CA GLY A 485 20.50 -11.70 5.40
C GLY A 485 19.27 -12.21 4.66
N PRO A 486 18.12 -12.26 5.36
CA PRO A 486 16.90 -12.88 4.85
C PRO A 486 16.27 -12.07 3.70
N GLY A 487 16.38 -10.75 3.71
CA GLY A 487 15.77 -9.89 2.68
C GLY A 487 16.41 -10.09 1.31
N VAL A 488 17.74 -10.22 1.27
CA VAL A 488 18.49 -10.50 0.04
C VAL A 488 18.19 -11.90 -0.48
N HIS A 489 18.23 -12.91 0.40
CA HIS A 489 17.94 -14.30 0.05
C HIS A 489 16.51 -14.50 -0.43
N PHE A 490 15.55 -13.80 0.19
CA PHE A 490 14.15 -13.83 -0.23
C PHE A 490 13.97 -13.23 -1.62
N GLN A 491 14.56 -12.06 -1.88
CA GLN A 491 14.56 -11.45 -3.22
C GLN A 491 15.19 -12.38 -4.28
N GLN A 492 16.29 -13.04 -3.95
CA GLN A 492 16.93 -14.04 -4.82
C GLN A 492 16.02 -15.25 -5.07
N TRP A 493 15.32 -15.74 -4.05
CA TRP A 493 14.40 -16.87 -4.20
C TRP A 493 13.23 -16.54 -5.13
N LEU A 494 12.64 -15.35 -5.02
CA LEU A 494 11.60 -14.89 -5.95
C LEU A 494 12.09 -14.89 -7.41
N ARG A 495 13.37 -14.58 -7.65
CA ARG A 495 13.97 -14.68 -9.00
C ARG A 495 14.13 -16.12 -9.47
N VAL A 496 14.37 -17.07 -8.56
CA VAL A 496 14.40 -18.51 -8.90
C VAL A 496 13.01 -18.99 -9.30
N LEU A 497 11.97 -18.52 -8.60
CA LEU A 497 10.58 -18.86 -8.88
C LEU A 497 10.06 -18.26 -10.20
N ASP A 498 10.55 -17.09 -10.61
CA ASP A 498 10.12 -16.45 -11.86
C ASP A 498 10.45 -17.34 -13.09
N PRO A 499 9.44 -17.77 -13.89
CA PRO A 499 9.62 -18.65 -15.03
C PRO A 499 10.53 -18.06 -16.12
N ARG A 500 10.61 -16.73 -16.23
CA ARG A 500 11.38 -16.01 -17.25
C ARG A 500 12.87 -15.96 -16.94
N THR A 501 13.27 -16.25 -15.71
CA THR A 501 14.68 -16.29 -15.30
C THR A 501 15.43 -17.41 -16.02
N SER A 502 16.55 -17.09 -16.66
CA SER A 502 17.39 -18.08 -17.35
C SER A 502 17.89 -19.18 -16.42
N GLU A 503 18.02 -20.40 -16.93
CA GLU A 503 18.55 -21.53 -16.14
C GLU A 503 19.95 -21.24 -15.58
N LYS A 504 20.76 -20.50 -16.33
CA LYS A 504 22.11 -20.09 -15.90
C LYS A 504 22.04 -19.20 -14.66
N GLN A 505 21.14 -18.20 -14.66
CA GLN A 505 20.95 -17.35 -13.48
C GLN A 505 20.38 -18.16 -12.32
N ARG A 506 19.37 -19.02 -12.53
CA ARG A 506 18.83 -19.88 -11.47
C ARG A 506 19.91 -20.73 -10.81
N ARG A 507 20.78 -21.38 -11.58
CA ARG A 507 21.90 -22.17 -11.03
C ARG A 507 22.89 -21.31 -10.24
N SER A 508 23.17 -20.09 -10.71
CA SER A 508 24.04 -19.14 -10.02
C SER A 508 23.46 -18.75 -8.65
N ILE A 509 22.18 -18.39 -8.62
CA ILE A 509 21.48 -18.01 -7.38
C ILE A 509 21.43 -19.20 -6.42
N MET A 510 21.06 -20.40 -6.89
CA MET A 510 21.05 -21.61 -6.06
C MET A 510 22.43 -21.92 -5.48
N THR A 511 23.50 -21.65 -6.23
CA THR A 511 24.86 -21.80 -5.71
C THR A 511 25.14 -20.78 -4.61
N SER A 512 24.83 -19.50 -4.83
CA SER A 512 24.95 -18.42 -3.83
C SER A 512 24.22 -18.76 -2.52
N LEU A 513 22.95 -19.20 -2.61
CA LEU A 513 22.15 -19.57 -1.45
C LEU A 513 22.74 -20.76 -0.67
N GLN A 514 23.49 -21.64 -1.35
CA GLN A 514 24.12 -22.82 -0.75
C GLN A 514 25.44 -22.51 -0.05
N GLU A 515 26.04 -21.34 -0.29
CA GLU A 515 27.31 -20.94 0.31
C GLU A 515 27.21 -20.74 1.83
N LYS A 516 28.37 -20.55 2.46
CA LYS A 516 28.49 -20.43 3.93
C LYS A 516 27.71 -19.23 4.47
N ASP A 517 27.60 -18.16 3.67
CA ASP A 517 26.94 -16.91 4.06
C ASP A 517 25.49 -16.83 3.52
N GLY A 518 25.05 -17.92 2.86
CA GLY A 518 23.76 -18.06 2.21
C GLY A 518 22.60 -18.37 3.17
N VAL A 519 21.57 -19.05 2.66
CA VAL A 519 20.32 -19.29 3.40
C VAL A 519 20.53 -20.15 4.65
N TRP A 520 21.62 -20.91 4.73
CA TRP A 520 21.93 -21.80 5.87
C TRP A 520 22.43 -21.07 7.12
N SER A 521 22.86 -19.82 6.98
CA SER A 521 23.30 -19.01 8.13
C SER A 521 22.15 -18.59 9.02
N GLU A 522 20.93 -18.45 8.47
CA GLU A 522 19.77 -18.08 9.27
C GLU A 522 19.48 -19.16 10.34
N ALA A 523 19.61 -18.81 11.61
CA ALA A 523 19.51 -19.77 12.69
C ALA A 523 18.06 -20.24 12.90
N ASP A 524 17.09 -19.33 12.80
CA ASP A 524 15.70 -19.62 13.14
C ASP A 524 14.70 -18.80 12.31
N HIS A 525 13.95 -19.48 11.43
CA HIS A 525 12.88 -18.84 10.66
C HIS A 525 11.66 -18.45 11.53
N ALA A 526 11.52 -19.03 12.72
CA ALA A 526 10.44 -18.64 13.64
C ALA A 526 10.66 -17.24 14.23
N SER A 527 11.88 -16.70 14.19
CA SER A 527 12.13 -15.30 14.53
C SER A 527 11.45 -14.35 13.52
N LEU A 528 11.56 -14.66 12.22
CA LEU A 528 10.93 -13.91 11.13
C LEU A 528 9.40 -13.96 11.21
N MET A 529 8.83 -15.15 11.47
CA MET A 529 7.37 -15.34 11.54
C MET A 529 6.66 -14.51 12.62
N ARG A 530 7.39 -13.95 13.59
CA ARG A 530 6.82 -13.09 14.65
C ARG A 530 6.39 -11.72 14.13
N TYR A 531 6.88 -11.30 12.96
CA TYR A 531 6.66 -9.98 12.39
C TYR A 531 5.56 -9.98 11.32
N GLY A 532 4.38 -10.48 11.68
CA GLY A 532 3.19 -10.36 10.84
C GLY A 532 3.20 -11.26 9.60
N GLU A 533 2.60 -10.77 8.51
CA GLU A 533 2.50 -11.50 7.24
C GLU A 533 3.81 -11.50 6.45
N ASP A 534 4.45 -10.35 6.27
CA ASP A 534 5.74 -10.20 5.61
C ASP A 534 6.79 -11.18 6.15
N GLY A 535 6.89 -11.26 7.49
CA GLY A 535 7.79 -12.17 8.16
C GLY A 535 7.45 -13.65 7.93
N ARG A 536 6.16 -13.99 7.82
CA ARG A 536 5.69 -15.35 7.48
C ARG A 536 5.98 -15.70 6.02
N LEU A 537 5.77 -14.78 5.08
CA LEU A 537 6.09 -14.96 3.67
C LEU A 537 7.59 -15.20 3.47
N ALA A 538 8.43 -14.33 4.06
CA ALA A 538 9.88 -14.48 4.03
C ALA A 538 10.32 -15.82 4.64
N ALA A 539 9.79 -16.20 5.81
CA ALA A 539 10.13 -17.47 6.45
C ALA A 539 9.76 -18.70 5.60
N ARG A 540 8.57 -18.69 4.97
CA ARG A 540 8.12 -19.77 4.07
C ARG A 540 9.03 -19.86 2.85
N ALA A 541 9.27 -18.73 2.18
CA ALA A 541 10.12 -18.66 1.00
C ALA A 541 11.55 -19.14 1.27
N LEU A 542 12.17 -18.72 2.39
CA LEU A 542 13.51 -19.19 2.76
C LEU A 542 13.52 -20.69 3.12
N ASN A 543 12.43 -21.21 3.69
CA ASN A 543 12.30 -22.63 3.96
C ASN A 543 12.13 -23.46 2.67
N GLU A 544 11.33 -22.97 1.72
CA GLU A 544 11.21 -23.55 0.38
C GLU A 544 12.55 -23.55 -0.35
N ALA A 545 13.30 -22.45 -0.28
CA ALA A 545 14.65 -22.36 -0.83
C ALA A 545 15.56 -23.45 -0.24
N ARG A 546 15.55 -23.65 1.08
CA ARG A 546 16.29 -24.75 1.73
C ARG A 546 15.82 -26.12 1.23
N GLY A 547 14.52 -26.33 1.09
CA GLY A 547 13.95 -27.57 0.55
C GLY A 547 14.44 -27.86 -0.87
N ALA A 548 14.42 -26.86 -1.75
CA ALA A 548 14.89 -26.97 -3.12
C ALA A 548 16.39 -27.27 -3.20
N LEU A 549 17.22 -26.63 -2.37
CA LEU A 549 18.67 -26.91 -2.27
C LEU A 549 18.96 -28.34 -1.79
N LEU A 550 18.19 -28.83 -0.81
CA LEU A 550 18.29 -30.20 -0.34
C LEU A 550 17.93 -31.20 -1.43
N ASN A 551 16.90 -30.92 -2.21
CA ASN A 551 16.48 -31.76 -3.33
C ASN A 551 17.50 -31.77 -4.46
N GLN A 552 18.03 -30.61 -4.84
CA GLN A 552 19.06 -30.48 -5.87
C GLN A 552 20.36 -31.22 -5.50
N SER A 553 20.80 -31.07 -4.24
CA SER A 553 22.00 -31.75 -3.72
C SER A 553 21.78 -33.24 -3.40
N ARG A 554 20.58 -33.75 -3.63
CA ARG A 554 20.15 -35.10 -3.28
C ARG A 554 20.34 -35.44 -1.78
N TYR A 555 20.07 -34.49 -0.89
CA TYR A 555 20.41 -34.55 0.55
C TYR A 555 21.90 -34.87 0.80
N GLY A 556 22.77 -34.42 -0.12
CA GLY A 556 24.21 -34.41 0.05
C GLY A 556 24.66 -33.33 1.04
N GLY A 557 25.95 -33.29 1.36
CA GLY A 557 26.50 -32.28 2.27
C GLY A 557 26.21 -32.53 3.75
N LYS A 558 26.57 -31.57 4.62
CA LYS A 558 26.45 -31.71 6.08
C LYS A 558 24.98 -31.62 6.54
N SER A 559 24.27 -30.58 6.11
CA SER A 559 22.86 -30.34 6.47
C SER A 559 21.91 -31.35 5.85
N GLY A 560 22.11 -31.70 4.57
CA GLY A 560 21.28 -32.71 3.91
C GLY A 560 21.43 -34.11 4.50
N ARG A 561 22.64 -34.52 4.89
CA ARG A 561 22.84 -35.79 5.62
C ARG A 561 22.11 -35.80 6.95
N LEU A 562 22.09 -34.69 7.69
CA LEU A 562 21.34 -34.58 8.94
C LEU A 562 19.85 -34.81 8.72
N VAL A 563 19.25 -34.07 7.79
CA VAL A 563 17.82 -34.20 7.46
C VAL A 563 17.47 -35.63 7.02
N LYS A 564 18.28 -36.21 6.12
CA LYS A 564 18.09 -37.57 5.61
C LYS A 564 18.11 -38.63 6.71
N TRP A 565 19.11 -38.59 7.59
CA TRP A 565 19.24 -39.60 8.64
C TRP A 565 18.27 -39.38 9.79
N TYR A 566 17.91 -38.13 10.07
CA TYR A 566 16.86 -37.79 11.01
C TYR A 566 15.51 -38.37 10.55
N GLY A 567 15.10 -38.06 9.31
CA GLY A 567 13.86 -38.58 8.73
C GLY A 567 13.83 -40.10 8.66
N ARG A 568 14.95 -40.74 8.29
CA ARG A 568 15.07 -42.21 8.33
C ARG A 568 14.94 -42.80 9.73
N SER A 569 15.53 -42.17 10.75
CA SER A 569 15.39 -42.61 12.14
C SER A 569 13.91 -42.62 12.55
N VAL A 570 13.20 -41.52 12.28
CA VAL A 570 11.78 -41.39 12.61
C VAL A 570 10.93 -42.37 11.80
N LYS A 571 11.16 -42.48 10.49
CA LYS A 571 10.40 -43.36 9.59
C LYS A 571 10.56 -44.84 9.91
N TRP A 572 11.75 -45.27 10.32
CA TRP A 572 12.02 -46.70 10.58
C TRP A 572 11.73 -47.13 12.00
N SER A 573 11.90 -46.23 12.98
CA SER A 573 11.82 -46.60 14.39
C SER A 573 10.71 -45.90 15.18
N GLY A 574 10.10 -44.85 14.62
CA GLY A 574 9.19 -43.95 15.35
C GLY A 574 9.88 -43.09 16.42
N ASN A 575 11.20 -43.23 16.57
CA ASN A 575 12.01 -42.57 17.58
C ASN A 575 13.12 -41.73 16.92
N VAL A 576 13.52 -40.66 17.59
CA VAL A 576 14.76 -39.95 17.26
C VAL A 576 15.83 -40.42 18.23
N ASN A 577 16.89 -41.04 17.70
CA ASN A 577 18.02 -41.49 18.49
C ASN A 577 19.28 -40.68 18.17
N GLU A 578 19.56 -39.68 19.00
CA GLU A 578 20.71 -38.79 18.82
C GLU A 578 22.07 -39.54 18.90
N THR A 579 22.12 -40.69 19.59
CA THR A 579 23.34 -41.49 19.77
C THR A 579 23.83 -42.14 18.49
N THR A 580 22.93 -42.42 17.55
CA THR A 580 23.26 -43.01 16.24
C THR A 580 23.28 -41.97 15.14
N LEU A 581 22.47 -40.91 15.28
CA LEU A 581 22.33 -39.85 14.29
C LEU A 581 23.67 -39.20 13.95
N TYR A 582 24.47 -38.79 14.93
CA TYR A 582 25.76 -38.12 14.66
C TYR A 582 26.74 -38.99 13.84
N ARG A 583 26.75 -40.30 14.09
CA ARG A 583 27.61 -41.27 13.38
C ARG A 583 27.19 -41.41 11.93
N GLN A 584 25.88 -41.50 11.70
CA GLN A 584 25.31 -41.63 10.37
C GLN A 584 25.51 -40.35 9.54
N VAL A 585 25.39 -39.18 10.17
CA VAL A 585 25.59 -37.87 9.52
C VAL A 585 27.05 -37.63 9.14
N LEU A 586 28.00 -37.90 10.05
CA LEU A 586 29.43 -37.70 9.79
C LEU A 586 29.99 -38.74 8.79
N GLY A 587 29.49 -39.97 8.83
CA GLY A 587 30.02 -41.09 8.05
C GLY A 587 31.41 -41.56 8.53
N PRO A 588 31.97 -42.62 7.93
CA PRO A 588 33.21 -43.25 8.41
C PRO A 588 34.43 -42.30 8.34
N LEU A 589 34.60 -41.57 7.24
CA LEU A 589 35.70 -40.60 7.09
C LEU A 589 35.56 -39.39 8.02
N GLY A 590 34.33 -38.88 8.18
CA GLY A 590 34.04 -37.77 9.09
C GLY A 590 34.25 -38.16 10.56
N LEU A 591 33.94 -39.40 10.93
CA LEU A 591 34.22 -39.95 12.26
C LEU A 591 35.72 -40.03 12.53
N VAL A 592 36.54 -40.50 11.58
CA VAL A 592 38.01 -40.57 11.70
C VAL A 592 38.62 -39.18 11.91
N SER A 593 38.20 -38.18 11.12
CA SER A 593 38.68 -36.80 11.27
C SER A 593 38.28 -36.13 12.59
N ASN A 594 37.19 -36.59 13.23
CA ASN A 594 36.69 -36.09 14.52
C ASN A 594 37.14 -36.93 15.73
N VAL A 595 37.97 -37.97 15.54
CA VAL A 595 38.43 -38.85 16.64
C VAL A 595 39.17 -38.06 17.71
N PHE A 596 39.94 -37.02 17.33
CA PHE A 596 40.78 -36.26 18.26
C PHE A 596 40.26 -34.86 18.61
N SER A 597 39.25 -34.34 17.90
CA SER A 597 38.74 -32.96 18.04
C SER A 597 37.25 -32.87 18.43
N GLY A 598 36.50 -33.98 18.38
CA GLY A 598 35.04 -33.96 18.40
C GLY A 598 34.36 -34.79 19.50
N VAL A 599 33.04 -34.94 19.32
CA VAL A 599 32.09 -35.65 20.20
C VAL A 599 32.51 -37.10 20.46
N SER A 600 33.19 -37.76 19.52
CA SER A 600 33.67 -39.14 19.65
C SER A 600 34.77 -39.30 20.72
N ALA A 601 35.74 -38.38 20.79
CA ALA A 601 36.69 -38.30 21.90
C ALA A 601 35.99 -37.93 23.21
N ARG A 602 35.02 -37.01 23.18
CA ARG A 602 34.25 -36.62 24.37
C ARG A 602 33.43 -37.78 24.95
N MET A 603 32.88 -38.64 24.09
CA MET A 603 32.17 -39.87 24.48
C MET A 603 33.11 -40.98 24.96
N ALA A 604 34.30 -41.11 24.36
CA ALA A 604 35.27 -42.14 24.73
C ALA A 604 36.09 -41.79 26.00
N LEU A 605 36.30 -40.50 26.28
CA LEU A 605 37.22 -40.01 27.33
C LEU A 605 36.52 -39.22 28.46
N ALA A 606 35.19 -39.17 28.51
CA ALA A 606 34.38 -38.60 29.60
C ALA A 606 34.92 -37.26 30.18
N PHE A 607 34.82 -36.17 29.42
CA PHE A 607 35.35 -34.85 29.81
C PHE A 607 34.38 -33.98 30.63
N THR A 608 34.96 -33.05 31.41
CA THR A 608 34.26 -32.10 32.28
C THR A 608 33.68 -30.89 31.52
N ARG A 609 32.69 -30.23 32.13
CA ARG A 609 31.78 -29.20 31.56
C ARG A 609 32.48 -27.99 30.88
N ASN A 610 33.76 -27.76 31.12
CA ASN A 610 34.43 -26.50 30.77
C ASN A 610 35.44 -26.61 29.62
N GLY A 611 35.51 -27.75 28.91
CA GLY A 611 36.29 -27.87 27.66
C GLY A 611 37.82 -27.79 27.79
N GLY A 612 38.40 -27.94 28.99
CA GLY A 612 39.85 -27.97 29.19
C GLY A 612 40.52 -29.31 28.82
N PRO A 613 41.84 -29.33 28.53
CA PRO A 613 42.56 -30.55 28.14
C PRO A 613 42.66 -31.61 29.26
N PRO A 614 42.76 -32.92 28.92
CA PRO A 614 42.57 -34.05 29.84
C PRO A 614 43.62 -34.16 30.94
N ILE A 615 44.79 -33.56 30.72
CA ILE A 615 46.00 -33.84 31.49
C ILE A 615 45.91 -33.30 32.92
N ARG A 616 45.02 -32.33 33.20
CA ARG A 616 44.74 -31.90 34.58
C ARG A 616 43.83 -32.87 35.37
N GLY A 617 43.30 -33.91 34.72
CA GLY A 617 42.35 -34.88 35.28
C GLY A 617 42.95 -36.08 36.00
N LEU A 618 44.28 -36.24 36.08
CA LEU A 618 44.89 -37.35 36.85
C LEU A 618 44.66 -37.23 38.37
N GLN A 619 44.25 -36.06 38.86
CA GLN A 619 43.81 -35.89 40.24
C GLN A 619 42.46 -36.58 40.53
N ALA A 620 41.66 -36.90 39.51
CA ALA A 620 40.36 -37.55 39.66
C ALA A 620 40.46 -39.09 39.85
N LEU A 621 41.65 -39.68 39.68
CA LEU A 621 41.85 -41.12 39.88
C LEU A 621 42.04 -41.53 41.35
N LEU A 622 42.29 -40.57 42.25
CA LEU A 622 42.68 -40.82 43.64
C LEU A 622 41.62 -40.45 44.69
N VAL A 623 40.47 -39.87 44.30
CA VAL A 623 39.42 -39.46 45.25
C VAL A 623 38.01 -39.72 44.68
N PRO A 624 37.23 -40.66 45.24
CA PRO A 624 35.79 -40.76 44.98
C PRO A 624 34.99 -39.92 46.00
N PRO A 625 33.73 -39.49 45.75
CA PRO A 625 33.00 -39.32 44.49
C PRO A 625 32.33 -37.92 44.42
N ALA A 626 32.87 -36.96 43.66
CA ALA A 626 32.16 -35.70 43.44
C ALA A 626 32.51 -35.08 42.08
N GLY A 627 31.52 -35.03 41.18
CA GLY A 627 31.53 -34.08 40.06
C GLY A 627 32.24 -34.50 38.78
N LEU A 628 32.12 -35.76 38.33
CA LEU A 628 32.36 -36.09 36.92
C LEU A 628 31.16 -35.58 36.10
N GLY A 629 31.44 -34.75 35.10
CA GLY A 629 30.44 -34.06 34.29
C GLY A 629 29.42 -35.01 33.69
N ARG A 630 28.13 -34.78 33.95
CA ARG A 630 27.04 -35.49 33.27
C ARG A 630 27.11 -35.16 31.79
N ILE A 631 27.23 -36.19 30.96
CA ILE A 631 26.95 -36.11 29.52
C ILE A 631 25.55 -35.48 29.37
N PRO A 632 25.33 -34.51 28.46
CA PRO A 632 23.99 -34.01 28.16
C PRO A 632 23.06 -35.20 27.93
N LYS A 633 21.83 -35.16 28.44
CA LYS A 633 20.88 -36.26 28.22
C LYS A 633 20.64 -36.38 26.72
N MET A 634 21.26 -37.38 26.09
CA MET A 634 20.98 -37.73 24.71
C MET A 634 19.58 -38.29 24.65
N PHE A 635 18.74 -37.74 23.79
CA PHE A 635 17.35 -38.17 23.68
C PHE A 635 17.26 -39.41 22.77
N ASN A 636 16.60 -40.42 23.30
CA ASN A 636 16.06 -41.55 22.57
C ASN A 636 14.59 -41.63 22.95
N SER A 637 13.80 -40.75 22.36
CA SER A 637 12.39 -40.59 22.65
C SER A 637 11.55 -40.90 21.42
N ARG A 638 10.34 -41.41 21.68
CA ARG A 638 9.32 -41.56 20.65
C ARG A 638 8.86 -40.20 20.20
N VAL A 639 8.65 -40.05 18.90
CA VAL A 639 8.04 -38.84 18.33
C VAL A 639 6.53 -38.95 18.46
N GLU A 640 5.92 -37.98 19.12
CA GLU A 640 4.46 -37.84 19.14
C GLU A 640 3.95 -37.61 17.71
N ASN A 641 2.83 -38.24 17.37
CA ASN A 641 2.28 -38.22 16.00
C ASN A 641 3.29 -38.54 14.90
N TYR A 642 4.18 -39.53 15.11
CA TYR A 642 5.24 -39.87 14.15
C TYR A 642 4.75 -40.11 12.71
N HIS A 643 3.49 -40.50 12.52
CA HIS A 643 2.88 -40.72 11.21
C HIS A 643 2.74 -39.42 10.41
N GLU A 644 2.44 -38.29 11.06
CA GLU A 644 2.41 -36.96 10.44
C GLU A 644 3.82 -36.55 9.97
N VAL A 645 4.83 -36.79 10.81
CA VAL A 645 6.24 -36.52 10.46
C VAL A 645 6.70 -37.38 9.29
N VAL A 646 6.25 -38.64 9.23
CA VAL A 646 6.52 -39.53 8.10
C VAL A 646 5.81 -39.05 6.84
N SER A 647 4.58 -38.56 6.95
CA SER A 647 3.83 -37.96 5.83
C SER A 647 4.59 -36.76 5.25
N LEU A 648 5.00 -35.82 6.11
CA LEU A 648 5.82 -34.67 5.72
C LEU A 648 7.13 -35.10 5.04
N PHE A 649 7.81 -36.11 5.58
CA PHE A 649 9.05 -36.58 4.97
C PHE A 649 8.82 -37.24 3.60
N ASN A 650 7.71 -37.96 3.42
CA ASN A 650 7.36 -38.56 2.13
C ASN A 650 7.00 -37.48 1.09
N GLU A 651 6.37 -36.39 1.51
CA GLU A 651 6.06 -35.25 0.65
C GLU A 651 7.33 -34.52 0.19
N ILE A 652 8.31 -34.35 1.08
CA ILE A 652 9.57 -33.65 0.78
C ILE A 652 10.56 -34.55 -0.02
N ASP A 653 10.69 -35.83 0.32
CA ASP A 653 11.62 -36.77 -0.33
C ASP A 653 10.94 -37.55 -1.48
N GLN A 654 10.80 -36.91 -2.64
CA GLN A 654 10.21 -37.48 -3.87
C GLN A 654 10.97 -38.69 -4.49
N ARG A 655 11.97 -39.26 -3.80
CA ARG A 655 12.75 -40.39 -4.31
C ARG A 655 12.18 -41.76 -3.96
N PHE A 656 11.15 -41.82 -3.11
CA PHE A 656 10.57 -43.07 -2.64
C PHE A 656 9.06 -43.11 -2.80
#